data_AF-R7I1T8-F1
#
_entry.id   AF-R7I1T8-F1
#
_cell.length_a   1.000
_cell.length_b   1.000
_cell.length_c   1.000
_cell.angle_alpha   90.00
_cell.angle_beta   90.00
_cell.angle_gamma   90.00
#
_symmetry.space_group_name_H-M   'P 1'
#
loop_
_entity.id
_entity.type
_entity.pdbx_description
1 polymer ?
#
loop_
_entity_poly.entity_id
_entity_poly.type
_entity_poly.pdbx_seq_one_letter_code
_entity_poly.pdbx_strand_id
1 'polypeptide(L)'
;MTTNLIQNYIASKPLGGYKAQQQNTQTTIVNSPKKPMPNFDIQHELDNRTFIKPLKGKGKLVSGNIFNAPALMVKDGIYDAKALKHAIKGEANDHELGKINDIGLKLGGLAIAGYLFTRKQTPMTKGMEFVGLGSFLASMAIWPKIAIQLPAYLIHGVNVQKEYEDSFGRKKPFYQDPQFIPWDLYSDEEIQKIGNRLGVDKNIPNRRDAIQEKMKKIAIQNNTLWMLSAGFATPVMSALICNQAEPYLAKFLDNLQNKKADKLLNNIDMYSKKYQDNSVKNNFEKIVALYKDKPADSKLEKLIFETFSNGIDLVTADSIQNDLKQIINNKTYLINDSTVKLINLNINKKFENKNFSKETLKQILPDYDSLYKLFKDNNYLNTNIQKSEFKNITDKIMLVIQSNVNNYNNNVPENQKVDLTYIKKLIASNKEDSHPIKTALSKMTGSILDSTAIEKLRKAAVVMDNFRAKKAVLDKYALIKVGSAPETVAANYWNNTSKSLLKMFGITQKDLEKSGFDRNIMGNLVRDKIEKIVSNDNSYNTLMDNLAGKIAELDTLIKPSDISVPILKNTENLNDAQKLALKSNYENQVDTIFNEFADSINELGFHKTSKAVVGIHGNDNVGTLKNIQKSYVSERLLGIKSSFLRLYNTIFYYRQIAKRANELEALGRYSREGKEELIEFGKQFTINGHSSDFANKFYMHRNPHPSFDNSPLEIKDGKVINKYYGKTKELVDIPNEKFFYQDIMRMLYEAPLDKETEAIADKHLIKEELINYRNLILDKIGGEKNFAKPRHRIRPESKTGSELKFLLTGIATDELFYKAGQQAYNTNKWLKMFGTIGAVTLGVTVLAQFFFGKTKSPEKKGN
;
A
#
# COMPACT_ATOMS: atom_id res chain seq x y z
N MET A 1 -6.17 14.54 -24.88
CA MET A 1 -7.24 15.53 -24.62
C MET A 1 -8.43 14.77 -24.07
N THR A 2 -8.76 14.96 -22.80
CA THR A 2 -9.91 14.34 -22.15
C THR A 2 -10.45 15.32 -21.12
N THR A 3 -11.75 15.58 -21.25
CA THR A 3 -12.52 16.72 -20.73
C THR A 3 -12.91 16.53 -19.27
N ASN A 4 -12.88 17.63 -18.51
CA ASN A 4 -13.08 17.67 -17.07
C ASN A 4 -14.55 17.42 -16.65
N LEU A 5 -14.71 16.49 -15.70
CA LEU A 5 -15.95 16.05 -15.02
C LEU A 5 -16.75 17.17 -14.28
N ILE A 6 -16.34 18.42 -14.38
CA ILE A 6 -16.98 19.56 -13.72
C ILE A 6 -18.09 20.17 -14.59
N GLN A 7 -18.02 20.04 -15.93
CA GLN A 7 -19.04 20.61 -16.83
C GLN A 7 -20.36 19.83 -16.86
N ASN A 8 -20.37 18.54 -16.50
CA ASN A 8 -21.60 17.73 -16.45
C ASN A 8 -22.45 17.96 -15.19
N TYR A 9 -21.93 18.60 -14.15
CA TYR A 9 -22.68 18.84 -12.90
C TYR A 9 -23.50 20.15 -12.91
N ILE A 10 -23.29 21.02 -13.91
CA ILE A 10 -23.99 22.31 -14.01
C ILE A 10 -25.19 22.24 -14.98
N ALA A 11 -25.25 21.24 -15.86
CA ALA A 11 -26.24 21.17 -16.95
C ALA A 11 -27.51 20.35 -16.65
N SER A 12 -27.70 19.81 -15.44
CA SER A 12 -28.91 19.04 -15.09
C SER A 12 -29.55 19.52 -13.78
N LYS A 13 -30.25 20.65 -13.83
CA LYS A 13 -31.32 20.97 -12.87
C LYS A 13 -32.65 21.07 -13.63
N PRO A 14 -33.67 20.27 -13.29
CA PRO A 14 -35.02 20.52 -13.75
C PRO A 14 -35.63 21.70 -13.00
N LEU A 15 -36.34 22.56 -13.73
CA LEU A 15 -37.16 23.65 -13.24
C LEU A 15 -38.28 23.10 -12.34
N GLY A 16 -38.32 23.49 -11.06
CA GLY A 16 -39.40 23.15 -10.15
C GLY A 16 -39.13 23.69 -8.74
N GLY A 17 -39.92 24.69 -8.31
CA GLY A 17 -39.72 25.40 -7.06
C GLY A 17 -40.16 24.63 -5.81
N TYR A 18 -39.55 24.97 -4.68
CA TYR A 18 -40.06 24.65 -3.34
C TYR A 18 -40.25 25.95 -2.55
N LYS A 19 -41.50 26.18 -2.14
CA LYS A 19 -41.96 27.30 -1.31
C LYS A 19 -41.50 27.12 0.14
N ALA A 20 -41.00 28.19 0.75
CA ALA A 20 -40.75 28.26 2.18
C ALA A 20 -42.08 28.40 2.95
N GLN A 21 -42.37 27.47 3.87
CA GLN A 21 -43.41 27.63 4.87
C GLN A 21 -42.85 28.42 6.06
N GLN A 22 -43.30 29.67 6.19
CA GLN A 22 -43.22 30.46 7.41
C GLN A 22 -44.31 29.98 8.39
N GLN A 23 -43.93 29.57 9.59
CA GLN A 23 -44.85 29.49 10.72
C GLN A 23 -44.68 30.75 11.57
N ASN A 24 -45.69 31.61 11.51
CA ASN A 24 -45.89 32.78 12.36
C ASN A 24 -46.46 32.32 13.71
N THR A 25 -45.75 32.58 14.80
CA THR A 25 -46.34 32.68 16.14
C THR A 25 -46.46 34.16 16.49
N GLN A 26 -47.66 34.70 16.24
CA GLN A 26 -48.10 36.01 16.73
C GLN A 26 -48.37 35.90 18.24
N THR A 27 -47.60 36.63 19.05
CA THR A 27 -48.04 36.99 20.41
C THR A 27 -48.77 38.32 20.37
N THR A 28 -50.01 38.27 20.84
CA THR A 28 -51.02 39.32 20.92
C THR A 28 -50.59 40.46 21.85
N ILE A 29 -50.77 41.69 21.39
CA ILE A 29 -50.60 42.92 22.17
C ILE A 29 -51.83 43.09 23.06
N VAL A 30 -51.65 43.06 24.38
CA VAL A 30 -52.70 43.44 25.34
C VAL A 30 -52.58 44.94 25.63
N ASN A 31 -53.53 45.73 25.12
CA ASN A 31 -53.68 47.14 25.45
C ASN A 31 -54.36 47.30 26.82
N SER A 32 -53.71 48.01 27.73
CA SER A 32 -54.28 48.48 29.01
C SER A 32 -54.34 50.02 29.03
N PRO A 33 -55.35 50.61 29.70
CA PRO A 33 -55.84 51.98 29.45
C PRO A 33 -54.90 53.09 29.95
N LYS A 34 -54.88 54.23 29.23
CA LYS A 34 -54.20 55.47 29.62
C LYS A 34 -54.67 55.93 31.01
N LYS A 35 -53.79 55.86 32.02
CA LYS A 35 -54.01 56.57 33.30
C LYS A 35 -53.77 58.07 33.09
N PRO A 36 -54.60 58.96 33.69
CA PRO A 36 -54.38 60.41 33.60
C PRO A 36 -53.05 60.79 34.26
N MET A 37 -52.38 61.78 33.66
CA MET A 37 -51.09 62.29 34.12
C MET A 37 -51.22 62.82 35.56
N PRO A 38 -50.36 62.41 36.51
CA PRO A 38 -50.28 63.09 37.81
C PRO A 38 -49.79 64.52 37.59
N ASN A 39 -50.39 65.50 38.25
CA ASN A 39 -49.90 66.87 38.26
C ASN A 39 -48.55 66.89 39.00
N PHE A 40 -47.45 66.82 38.25
CA PHE A 40 -46.09 66.76 38.78
C PHE A 40 -45.49 68.16 38.70
N ASP A 41 -45.35 68.81 39.85
CA ASP A 41 -44.67 70.10 39.94
C ASP A 41 -43.15 69.88 39.84
N ILE A 42 -42.61 70.22 38.68
CA ILE A 42 -41.20 70.03 38.33
C ILE A 42 -40.28 70.87 39.23
N GLN A 43 -40.74 72.00 39.76
CA GLN A 43 -39.94 72.82 40.68
C GLN A 43 -39.73 72.11 42.03
N HIS A 44 -40.77 71.47 42.57
CA HIS A 44 -40.70 70.81 43.88
C HIS A 44 -39.78 69.55 43.88
N GLU A 45 -39.61 68.87 42.75
CA GLU A 45 -38.73 67.68 42.64
C GLU A 45 -37.28 67.99 42.25
N LEU A 46 -37.00 69.15 41.65
CA LEU A 46 -35.64 69.58 41.33
C LEU A 46 -34.86 70.06 42.57
N ASP A 47 -35.56 70.58 43.58
CA ASP A 47 -34.94 71.08 44.82
C ASP A 47 -34.41 69.97 45.75
N ASN A 48 -34.75 68.70 45.51
CA ASN A 48 -34.46 67.57 46.41
C ASN A 48 -33.51 66.47 45.86
N ARG A 49 -32.81 66.67 44.73
CA ARG A 49 -31.88 65.65 44.20
C ARG A 49 -30.42 65.92 44.55
N THR A 50 -29.93 65.23 45.58
CA THR A 50 -28.49 64.93 45.72
C THR A 50 -28.12 63.80 44.75
N PHE A 51 -27.11 64.04 43.90
CA PHE A 51 -26.64 63.08 42.89
C PHE A 51 -25.99 61.83 43.52
N ILE A 52 -26.69 60.70 43.51
CA ILE A 52 -26.08 59.38 43.79
C ILE A 52 -25.45 58.86 42.49
N LYS A 53 -24.11 58.70 42.45
CA LYS A 53 -23.40 58.07 41.33
C LYS A 53 -23.73 56.57 41.24
N PRO A 54 -23.89 55.99 40.04
CA PRO A 54 -24.08 54.54 39.88
C PRO A 54 -22.86 53.74 40.37
N LEU A 55 -23.11 52.54 40.94
CA LEU A 55 -22.09 51.65 41.49
C LEU A 55 -21.08 51.20 40.42
N LYS A 56 -19.79 51.14 40.77
CA LYS A 56 -18.70 50.68 39.88
C LYS A 56 -18.94 49.23 39.42
N GLY A 57 -18.78 48.97 38.12
CA GLY A 57 -18.85 47.61 37.55
C GLY A 57 -17.81 46.67 38.18
N LYS A 58 -18.22 45.44 38.53
CA LYS A 58 -17.39 44.44 39.24
C LYS A 58 -16.48 43.57 38.35
N GLY A 59 -16.31 43.92 37.07
CA GLY A 59 -15.48 43.16 36.13
C GLY A 59 -14.02 43.61 36.11
N LYS A 60 -13.13 42.86 35.45
CA LYS A 60 -11.72 43.28 35.21
C LYS A 60 -11.24 42.92 33.81
N LEU A 61 -10.37 43.75 33.24
CA LEU A 61 -9.71 43.45 31.97
C LEU A 61 -8.64 42.37 32.16
N VAL A 62 -8.59 41.38 31.26
CA VAL A 62 -7.59 40.32 31.32
C VAL A 62 -6.24 40.88 30.84
N SER A 63 -5.20 40.80 31.68
CA SER A 63 -3.83 41.15 31.28
C SER A 63 -3.26 40.02 30.41
N GLY A 64 -2.83 40.35 29.19
CA GLY A 64 -2.24 39.41 28.25
C GLY A 64 -1.04 40.03 27.58
N ASN A 65 0.06 39.29 27.47
CA ASN A 65 1.29 39.77 26.85
C ASN A 65 1.34 39.38 25.37
N ILE A 66 1.05 40.35 24.50
CA ILE A 66 0.94 40.18 23.03
C ILE A 66 2.33 39.89 22.40
N PHE A 67 3.42 40.30 23.06
CA PHE A 67 4.79 40.19 22.54
C PHE A 67 5.47 38.84 22.77
N ASN A 68 4.92 38.00 23.65
CA ASN A 68 5.38 36.62 23.82
C ASN A 68 4.78 35.67 22.77
N ALA A 69 4.03 36.19 21.79
CA ALA A 69 3.29 35.39 20.82
C ALA A 69 4.18 34.35 20.12
N PRO A 70 5.40 34.62 19.62
CA PRO A 70 6.23 33.59 18.95
C PRO A 70 6.68 32.43 19.86
N ALA A 71 6.93 32.70 21.13
CA ALA A 71 7.33 31.68 22.11
C ALA A 71 6.11 30.95 22.71
N LEU A 72 4.96 31.63 22.83
CA LEU A 72 3.65 31.03 23.15
C LEU A 72 3.08 30.24 21.95
N MET A 73 3.44 30.56 20.70
CA MET A 73 2.98 29.91 19.46
C MET A 73 3.34 28.42 19.39
N VAL A 74 4.53 28.04 19.85
CA VAL A 74 4.95 26.63 19.90
C VAL A 74 4.31 25.91 21.09
N LYS A 75 4.14 26.61 22.22
CA LYS A 75 3.60 26.06 23.46
C LYS A 75 2.08 25.84 23.41
N ASP A 76 1.36 26.77 22.78
CA ASP A 76 -0.11 26.73 22.58
C ASP A 76 -0.49 25.73 21.49
N GLY A 77 0.26 25.61 20.38
CA GLY A 77 0.02 24.57 19.38
C GLY A 77 0.19 23.14 19.94
N ILE A 78 1.14 22.95 20.86
CA ILE A 78 1.30 21.69 21.61
C ILE A 78 0.17 21.51 22.64
N TYR A 79 -0.31 22.58 23.26
CA TYR A 79 -1.42 22.56 24.22
C TYR A 79 -2.76 22.24 23.54
N ASP A 80 -3.04 22.79 22.35
CA ASP A 80 -4.24 22.50 21.56
C ASP A 80 -4.23 21.09 20.97
N ALA A 81 -3.05 20.58 20.57
CA ALA A 81 -2.89 19.17 20.22
C ALA A 81 -3.11 18.23 21.43
N LYS A 82 -2.73 18.67 22.64
CA LYS A 82 -3.06 17.97 23.90
C LYS A 82 -4.56 18.06 24.22
N ALA A 83 -5.19 19.22 24.09
CA ALA A 83 -6.62 19.39 24.31
C ALA A 83 -7.45 18.54 23.33
N LEU A 84 -7.02 18.41 22.07
CA LEU A 84 -7.59 17.49 21.09
C LEU A 84 -7.47 16.03 21.55
N LYS A 85 -6.30 15.63 22.08
CA LYS A 85 -6.08 14.29 22.66
C LYS A 85 -6.96 14.02 23.89
N HIS A 86 -7.17 15.00 24.76
CA HIS A 86 -8.01 14.89 25.96
C HIS A 86 -9.50 14.86 25.60
N ALA A 87 -9.94 15.66 24.62
CA ALA A 87 -11.30 15.64 24.11
C ALA A 87 -11.67 14.31 23.43
N ILE A 88 -10.75 13.70 22.67
CA ILE A 88 -10.92 12.37 22.06
C ILE A 88 -11.03 11.25 23.11
N LYS A 89 -10.43 11.46 24.30
CA LYS A 89 -10.46 10.50 25.41
C LYS A 89 -11.58 10.74 26.42
N GLY A 90 -12.34 11.83 26.30
CA GLY A 90 -13.33 12.22 27.30
C GLY A 90 -12.73 12.74 28.61
N GLU A 91 -11.46 13.14 28.60
CA GLU A 91 -10.68 13.60 29.78
C GLU A 91 -10.56 15.15 29.83
N ALA A 92 -11.46 15.88 29.17
CA ALA A 92 -11.43 17.35 29.11
C ALA A 92 -12.07 17.96 30.37
N ASN A 93 -11.46 19.00 30.94
CA ASN A 93 -11.94 19.67 32.16
C ASN A 93 -13.13 20.61 31.88
N ASP A 94 -13.99 20.87 32.87
CA ASP A 94 -15.19 21.73 32.74
C ASP A 94 -14.92 23.15 32.21
N HIS A 95 -13.73 23.70 32.46
CA HIS A 95 -13.33 25.00 31.88
C HIS A 95 -13.09 24.91 30.36
N GLU A 96 -12.69 23.75 29.83
CA GLU A 96 -12.50 23.47 28.40
C GLU A 96 -13.85 23.23 27.68
N LEU A 97 -14.89 22.86 28.44
CA LEU A 97 -16.26 22.66 27.96
C LEU A 97 -17.12 23.95 27.90
N GLY A 98 -16.69 25.04 28.56
CA GLY A 98 -17.45 26.29 28.65
C GLY A 98 -17.54 27.15 27.38
N LYS A 99 -16.88 26.78 26.27
CA LYS A 99 -16.99 27.48 24.97
C LYS A 99 -17.91 26.69 24.02
N ILE A 100 -19.21 26.85 24.19
CA ILE A 100 -20.25 26.07 23.48
C ILE A 100 -20.25 26.27 21.94
N ASN A 101 -19.65 27.34 21.41
CA ASN A 101 -19.44 27.49 19.96
C ASN A 101 -18.21 26.72 19.42
N ASP A 102 -17.16 26.52 20.25
CA ASP A 102 -15.96 25.77 19.88
C ASP A 102 -16.18 24.25 19.97
N ILE A 103 -17.09 23.79 20.83
CA ILE A 103 -17.47 22.36 20.90
C ILE A 103 -18.16 21.93 19.60
N GLY A 104 -19.08 22.72 19.05
CA GLY A 104 -19.75 22.38 17.79
C GLY A 104 -18.79 22.28 16.60
N LEU A 105 -17.84 23.21 16.47
CA LEU A 105 -16.81 23.17 15.43
C LEU A 105 -15.82 22.01 15.63
N LYS A 106 -15.39 21.74 16.87
CA LYS A 106 -14.47 20.63 17.19
C LYS A 106 -15.14 19.27 17.02
N LEU A 107 -16.36 19.09 17.54
CA LEU A 107 -17.13 17.85 17.39
C LEU A 107 -17.58 17.62 15.95
N GLY A 108 -18.08 18.65 15.27
CA GLY A 108 -18.44 18.59 13.85
C GLY A 108 -17.21 18.30 12.98
N GLY A 109 -16.08 18.94 13.27
CA GLY A 109 -14.80 18.68 12.62
C GLY A 109 -14.28 17.26 12.87
N LEU A 110 -14.38 16.75 14.10
CA LEU A 110 -14.05 15.35 14.45
C LEU A 110 -14.98 14.37 13.74
N ALA A 111 -16.27 14.68 13.59
CA ALA A 111 -17.21 13.86 12.84
C ALA A 111 -16.86 13.82 11.34
N ILE A 112 -16.47 14.95 10.74
CA ILE A 112 -16.00 15.02 9.35
C ILE A 112 -14.70 14.25 9.18
N ALA A 113 -13.71 14.46 10.06
CA ALA A 113 -12.44 13.73 10.02
C ALA A 113 -12.66 12.23 10.21
N GLY A 114 -13.55 11.82 11.12
CA GLY A 114 -13.97 10.44 11.32
C GLY A 114 -14.65 9.84 10.09
N TYR A 115 -15.55 10.60 9.44
CA TYR A 115 -16.19 10.18 8.19
C TYR A 115 -15.16 10.03 7.05
N LEU A 116 -14.26 11.00 6.87
CA LEU A 116 -13.20 10.91 5.86
C LEU A 116 -12.23 9.76 6.16
N PHE A 117 -11.89 9.55 7.44
CA PHE A 117 -11.07 8.43 7.91
C PHE A 117 -11.65 7.06 7.49
N THR A 118 -12.97 6.87 7.50
CA THR A 118 -13.57 5.59 7.06
C THR A 118 -13.47 5.38 5.55
N ARG A 119 -13.39 6.46 4.76
CA ARG A 119 -13.33 6.39 3.28
C ARG A 119 -11.92 6.25 2.73
N LYS A 120 -10.88 6.57 3.50
CA LYS A 120 -9.49 6.44 3.07
C LYS A 120 -8.99 5.01 3.22
N GLN A 121 -8.10 4.58 2.32
CA GLN A 121 -7.54 3.22 2.33
C GLN A 121 -6.26 3.14 3.18
N THR A 122 -5.36 4.12 3.06
CA THR A 122 -4.03 4.04 3.70
C THR A 122 -4.01 4.67 5.10
N PRO A 123 -3.29 4.08 6.08
CA PRO A 123 -3.12 4.65 7.42
C PRO A 123 -2.55 6.07 7.43
N MET A 124 -1.66 6.41 6.49
CA MET A 124 -1.09 7.75 6.39
C MET A 124 -2.15 8.78 6.04
N THR A 125 -2.94 8.53 4.99
CA THR A 125 -4.02 9.44 4.59
C THR A 125 -5.09 9.57 5.68
N LYS A 126 -5.39 8.46 6.37
CA LYS A 126 -6.26 8.45 7.55
C LYS A 126 -5.77 9.33 8.69
N GLY A 127 -4.48 9.24 9.05
CA GLY A 127 -3.88 10.10 10.07
C GLY A 127 -3.87 11.57 9.65
N MET A 128 -3.63 11.83 8.36
CA MET A 128 -3.64 13.19 7.81
C MET A 128 -5.00 13.89 7.88
N GLU A 129 -6.13 13.16 7.95
CA GLU A 129 -7.45 13.79 8.18
C GLU A 129 -7.52 14.45 9.58
N PHE A 130 -6.96 13.79 10.60
CA PHE A 130 -6.91 14.35 11.96
C PHE A 130 -5.84 15.44 12.09
N VAL A 131 -4.69 15.28 11.43
CA VAL A 131 -3.67 16.35 11.35
C VAL A 131 -4.24 17.55 10.60
N GLY A 132 -5.00 17.35 9.54
CA GLY A 132 -5.69 18.39 8.79
C GLY A 132 -6.67 19.16 9.66
N LEU A 133 -7.52 18.47 10.42
CA LEU A 133 -8.43 19.08 11.38
C LEU A 133 -7.67 19.88 12.46
N GLY A 134 -6.65 19.28 13.07
CA GLY A 134 -5.82 19.96 14.07
C GLY A 134 -5.11 21.20 13.50
N SER A 135 -4.60 21.09 12.27
CA SER A 135 -3.95 22.19 11.56
C SER A 135 -4.91 23.32 11.22
N PHE A 136 -6.17 22.99 10.89
CA PHE A 136 -7.25 23.95 10.67
C PHE A 136 -7.56 24.74 11.94
N LEU A 137 -7.78 24.05 13.06
CA LEU A 137 -8.04 24.70 14.35
C LEU A 137 -6.85 25.56 14.81
N ALA A 138 -5.63 25.03 14.67
CA ALA A 138 -4.41 25.78 14.96
C ALA A 138 -4.31 27.04 14.10
N SER A 139 -4.59 26.93 12.79
CA SER A 139 -4.57 28.07 11.87
C SER A 139 -5.64 29.12 12.22
N MET A 140 -6.85 28.69 12.63
CA MET A 140 -7.90 29.60 13.09
C MET A 140 -7.54 30.31 14.40
N ALA A 141 -6.78 29.68 15.29
CA ALA A 141 -6.32 30.28 16.53
C ALA A 141 -5.12 31.23 16.32
N ILE A 142 -4.23 30.90 15.38
CA ILE A 142 -2.99 31.65 15.12
C ILE A 142 -3.26 32.90 14.29
N TRP A 143 -4.02 32.79 13.19
CA TRP A 143 -4.23 33.88 12.24
C TRP A 143 -4.72 35.21 12.87
N PRO A 144 -5.77 35.22 13.74
CA PRO A 144 -6.24 36.44 14.35
C PRO A 144 -5.19 37.10 15.27
N LYS A 145 -4.35 36.31 15.96
CA LYS A 145 -3.30 36.85 16.83
C LYS A 145 -2.20 37.55 16.01
N ILE A 146 -1.76 36.93 14.91
CA ILE A 146 -0.61 37.41 14.13
C ILE A 146 -0.96 38.47 13.09
N ALA A 147 -2.11 38.34 12.42
CA ALA A 147 -2.46 39.18 11.28
C ALA A 147 -3.41 40.33 11.66
N ILE A 148 -4.08 40.21 12.81
CA ILE A 148 -5.12 41.16 13.24
C ILE A 148 -4.71 41.85 14.55
N GLN A 149 -4.55 41.10 15.64
CA GLN A 149 -4.32 41.64 16.98
C GLN A 149 -2.98 42.35 17.13
N LEU A 150 -1.87 41.70 16.76
CA LEU A 150 -0.52 42.26 16.90
C LEU A 150 -0.35 43.53 16.05
N PRO A 151 -0.69 43.56 14.75
CA PRO A 151 -0.54 44.77 13.95
C PRO A 151 -1.48 45.90 14.42
N ALA A 152 -2.70 45.58 14.88
CA ALA A 152 -3.63 46.61 15.36
C ALA A 152 -3.12 47.27 16.65
N TYR A 153 -2.48 46.48 17.53
CA TYR A 153 -1.82 47.00 18.72
C TYR A 153 -0.61 47.87 18.38
N LEU A 154 0.21 47.47 17.40
CA LEU A 154 1.39 48.22 16.97
C LEU A 154 1.04 49.55 16.27
N ILE A 155 0.05 49.54 15.38
CA ILE A 155 -0.34 50.71 14.58
C ILE A 155 -1.22 51.67 15.39
N HIS A 156 -2.24 51.13 16.07
CA HIS A 156 -3.30 51.94 16.70
C HIS A 156 -3.21 51.99 18.22
N GLY A 157 -2.37 51.16 18.85
CA GLY A 157 -2.31 51.03 20.32
C GLY A 157 -3.51 50.29 20.93
N VAL A 158 -4.41 49.75 20.09
CA VAL A 158 -5.65 49.09 20.51
C VAL A 158 -5.50 47.58 20.42
N ASN A 159 -5.72 46.88 21.54
CA ASN A 159 -5.88 45.43 21.52
C ASN A 159 -7.32 45.08 21.09
N VAL A 160 -7.52 44.81 19.80
CA VAL A 160 -8.84 44.53 19.20
C VAL A 160 -9.44 43.17 19.61
N GLN A 161 -8.66 42.30 20.25
CA GLN A 161 -9.12 41.02 20.82
C GLN A 161 -8.96 40.99 22.34
N LYS A 162 -9.12 42.14 23.01
CA LYS A 162 -9.10 42.21 24.47
C LYS A 162 -10.25 41.37 25.06
N GLU A 163 -9.98 40.70 26.17
CA GLU A 163 -10.99 39.99 26.94
C GLU A 163 -11.21 40.67 28.29
N TYR A 164 -12.43 40.57 28.82
CA TYR A 164 -12.77 40.97 30.18
C TYR A 164 -13.42 39.82 30.93
N GLU A 165 -13.22 39.80 32.25
CA GLU A 165 -13.87 38.87 33.16
C GLU A 165 -15.11 39.56 33.75
N ASP A 166 -16.28 38.95 33.60
CA ASP A 166 -17.53 39.47 34.16
C ASP A 166 -17.64 39.18 35.67
N SER A 167 -18.69 39.71 36.32
CA SER A 167 -18.92 39.55 37.76
C SER A 167 -19.14 38.10 38.22
N PHE A 168 -19.25 37.15 37.28
CA PHE A 168 -19.39 35.71 37.53
C PHE A 168 -18.10 34.94 37.20
N GLY A 169 -16.99 35.63 36.93
CA GLY A 169 -15.70 35.01 36.60
C GLY A 169 -15.59 34.52 35.15
N ARG A 170 -16.55 34.84 34.27
CA ARG A 170 -16.54 34.38 32.87
C ARG A 170 -15.75 35.33 31.98
N LYS A 171 -14.82 34.80 31.19
CA LYS A 171 -14.04 35.59 30.21
C LYS A 171 -14.83 35.77 28.92
N LYS A 172 -14.99 37.03 28.49
CA LYS A 172 -15.69 37.41 27.25
C LYS A 172 -14.83 38.36 26.42
N PRO A 173 -14.88 38.29 25.08
CA PRO A 173 -14.24 39.29 24.23
C PRO A 173 -14.92 40.65 24.40
N PHE A 174 -14.11 41.68 24.59
CA PHE A 174 -14.54 43.05 24.90
C PHE A 174 -15.33 43.70 23.75
N TYR A 175 -15.02 43.35 22.51
CA TYR A 175 -15.65 43.90 21.30
C TYR A 175 -16.60 42.92 20.59
N GLN A 176 -17.04 41.85 21.26
CA GLN A 176 -17.91 40.84 20.64
C GLN A 176 -19.29 41.40 20.30
N ASP A 177 -19.85 42.21 21.19
CA ASP A 177 -21.16 42.83 21.03
C ASP A 177 -21.01 44.34 20.77
N PRO A 178 -21.34 44.84 19.57
CA PRO A 178 -21.31 46.26 19.28
C PRO A 178 -22.33 47.08 20.08
N GLN A 179 -23.38 46.47 20.64
CA GLN A 179 -24.45 47.16 21.35
C GLN A 179 -24.13 47.35 22.84
N PHE A 180 -23.32 46.46 23.43
CA PHE A 180 -22.92 46.53 24.84
C PHE A 180 -21.42 46.33 25.00
N ILE A 181 -20.69 47.43 25.20
CA ILE A 181 -19.24 47.42 25.44
C ILE A 181 -18.98 47.98 26.85
N PRO A 182 -18.35 47.20 27.77
CA PRO A 182 -18.17 47.60 29.16
C PRO A 182 -16.99 48.56 29.33
N TRP A 183 -17.14 49.78 28.81
CA TRP A 183 -16.11 50.83 28.83
C TRP A 183 -15.65 51.23 30.24
N ASP A 184 -16.50 51.01 31.25
CA ASP A 184 -16.20 51.26 32.67
C ASP A 184 -15.03 50.43 33.22
N LEU A 185 -14.60 49.38 32.49
CA LEU A 185 -13.47 48.54 32.86
C LEU A 185 -12.10 49.11 32.47
N TYR A 186 -12.06 50.11 31.60
CA TYR A 186 -10.85 50.83 31.23
C TYR A 186 -10.65 52.05 32.12
N SER A 187 -9.42 52.30 32.59
CA SER A 187 -9.13 53.54 33.32
C SER A 187 -9.04 54.74 32.37
N ASP A 188 -9.31 55.93 32.90
CA ASP A 188 -9.23 57.18 32.14
C ASP A 188 -7.81 57.39 31.58
N GLU A 189 -6.78 57.05 32.35
CA GLU A 189 -5.38 57.10 31.92
C GLU A 189 -5.11 56.17 30.72
N GLU A 190 -5.65 54.95 30.74
CA GLU A 190 -5.50 53.98 29.65
C GLU A 190 -6.19 54.46 28.37
N ILE A 191 -7.41 54.99 28.49
CA ILE A 191 -8.17 55.55 27.34
C ILE A 191 -7.42 56.75 26.76
N GLN A 192 -6.92 57.66 27.60
CA GLN A 192 -6.18 58.84 27.14
C GLN A 192 -4.83 58.45 26.48
N LYS A 193 -4.15 57.42 27.00
CA LYS A 193 -2.92 56.88 26.38
C LYS A 193 -3.19 56.29 25.00
N ILE A 194 -4.29 55.57 24.84
CA ILE A 194 -4.74 55.03 23.55
C ILE A 194 -5.16 56.19 22.61
N GLY A 195 -5.91 57.17 23.12
CA GLY A 195 -6.31 58.36 22.36
C GLY A 195 -5.15 59.18 21.81
N ASN A 196 -4.06 59.29 22.58
CA ASN A 196 -2.81 59.94 22.12
C ASN A 196 -2.15 59.15 20.98
N ARG A 197 -2.16 57.80 21.02
CA ARG A 197 -1.64 56.95 19.93
C ARG A 197 -2.54 56.98 18.69
N LEU A 198 -3.84 57.11 18.87
CA LEU A 198 -4.83 57.25 17.80
C LEU A 198 -4.83 58.63 17.15
N GLY A 199 -4.01 59.59 17.63
CA GLY A 199 -3.95 60.95 17.11
C GLY A 199 -5.26 61.73 17.29
N VAL A 200 -6.05 61.44 18.32
CA VAL A 200 -7.27 62.21 18.64
C VAL A 200 -6.87 63.51 19.33
N ASP A 201 -7.30 64.65 18.76
CA ASP A 201 -7.02 65.99 19.27
C ASP A 201 -7.38 66.09 20.76
N LYS A 202 -6.54 66.78 21.54
CA LYS A 202 -6.73 67.00 22.97
C LYS A 202 -7.85 68.01 23.26
N ASN A 203 -8.20 68.84 22.27
CA ASN A 203 -9.05 70.01 22.44
C ASN A 203 -10.52 69.77 22.04
N ILE A 204 -10.92 68.55 21.68
CA ILE A 204 -12.32 68.25 21.33
C ILE A 204 -13.21 68.11 22.56
N PRO A 205 -14.44 68.66 22.55
CA PRO A 205 -15.44 68.37 23.57
C PRO A 205 -15.80 66.88 23.53
N ASN A 206 -15.95 66.24 24.70
CA ASN A 206 -16.22 64.80 24.85
C ASN A 206 -15.14 63.87 24.22
N ARG A 207 -13.86 64.22 24.41
CA ARG A 207 -12.70 63.46 23.90
C ARG A 207 -12.75 61.97 24.22
N ARG A 208 -13.23 61.59 25.42
CA ARG A 208 -13.36 60.19 25.85
C ARG A 208 -14.26 59.39 24.90
N ASP A 209 -15.44 59.92 24.60
CA ASP A 209 -16.44 59.25 23.75
C ASP A 209 -15.91 59.11 22.32
N ALA A 210 -15.23 60.14 21.81
CA ALA A 210 -14.58 60.10 20.50
C ALA A 210 -13.46 59.03 20.41
N ILE A 211 -12.69 58.84 21.49
CA ILE A 211 -11.66 57.78 21.57
C ILE A 211 -12.33 56.39 21.59
N GLN A 212 -13.38 56.22 22.42
CA GLN A 212 -14.12 54.95 22.53
C GLN A 212 -14.80 54.57 21.20
N GLU A 213 -15.42 55.52 20.50
CA GLU A 213 -16.03 55.30 19.20
C GLU A 213 -14.99 54.91 18.14
N LYS A 214 -13.81 55.57 18.14
CA LYS A 214 -12.70 55.23 17.24
C LYS A 214 -12.13 53.84 17.53
N MET A 215 -11.98 53.47 18.80
CA MET A 215 -11.56 52.12 19.23
C MET A 215 -12.57 51.06 18.79
N LYS A 216 -13.88 51.30 18.99
CA LYS A 216 -14.97 50.43 18.54
C LYS A 216 -14.93 50.24 17.02
N LYS A 217 -14.77 51.32 16.26
CA LYS A 217 -14.69 51.28 14.79
C LYS A 217 -13.49 50.46 14.31
N ILE A 218 -12.31 50.64 14.91
CA ILE A 218 -11.11 49.87 14.59
C ILE A 218 -11.31 48.39 14.92
N ALA A 219 -11.94 48.06 16.05
CA ALA A 219 -12.23 46.67 16.41
C ALA A 219 -13.22 46.00 15.43
N ILE A 220 -14.30 46.70 15.03
CA ILE A 220 -15.26 46.20 14.03
C ILE A 220 -14.57 45.99 12.68
N GLN A 221 -13.80 46.97 12.21
CA GLN A 221 -13.05 46.86 10.95
C GLN A 221 -12.05 45.70 10.96
N ASN A 222 -11.38 45.46 12.11
CA ASN A 222 -10.49 44.32 12.29
C ASN A 222 -11.22 42.96 12.35
N ASN A 223 -12.41 42.89 12.96
CA ASN A 223 -13.24 41.68 12.94
C ASN A 223 -13.71 41.36 11.51
N THR A 224 -14.12 42.37 10.73
CA THR A 224 -14.46 42.19 9.31
C THR A 224 -13.25 41.74 8.50
N LEU A 225 -12.09 42.36 8.71
CA LEU A 225 -10.84 41.99 8.04
C LEU A 225 -10.41 40.56 8.40
N TRP A 226 -10.59 40.16 9.66
CA TRP A 226 -10.36 38.79 10.08
C TRP A 226 -11.24 37.81 9.31
N MET A 227 -12.55 38.07 9.20
CA MET A 227 -13.46 37.21 8.43
C MET A 227 -13.09 37.14 6.94
N LEU A 228 -12.67 38.26 6.34
CA LEU A 228 -12.26 38.32 4.93
C LEU A 228 -10.93 37.59 4.66
N SER A 229 -9.99 37.65 5.61
CA SER A 229 -8.67 37.04 5.46
C SER A 229 -8.62 35.57 5.90
N ALA A 230 -9.45 35.16 6.88
CA ALA A 230 -9.49 33.80 7.40
C ALA A 230 -9.83 32.76 6.33
N GLY A 231 -10.74 33.07 5.40
CA GLY A 231 -11.13 32.17 4.31
C GLY A 231 -9.97 31.74 3.40
N PHE A 232 -8.94 32.58 3.25
CA PHE A 232 -7.75 32.27 2.45
C PHE A 232 -6.57 31.83 3.32
N ALA A 233 -6.35 32.52 4.44
CA ALA A 233 -5.20 32.29 5.29
C ALA A 233 -5.28 30.97 6.07
N THR A 234 -6.47 30.59 6.55
CA THR A 234 -6.64 29.37 7.32
C THR A 234 -6.31 28.12 6.50
N PRO A 235 -6.82 27.92 5.26
CA PRO A 235 -6.41 26.79 4.42
C PRO A 235 -4.92 26.79 4.08
N VAL A 236 -4.33 27.96 3.78
CA VAL A 236 -2.91 28.10 3.43
C VAL A 236 -2.00 27.73 4.61
N MET A 237 -2.30 28.24 5.81
CA MET A 237 -1.55 27.93 7.01
C MET A 237 -1.74 26.47 7.43
N SER A 238 -2.95 25.92 7.27
CA SER A 238 -3.24 24.52 7.54
C SER A 238 -2.42 23.59 6.66
N ALA A 239 -2.34 23.92 5.36
CA ALA A 239 -1.52 23.22 4.38
C ALA A 239 -0.04 23.20 4.79
N LEU A 240 0.53 24.34 5.19
CA LEU A 240 1.91 24.43 5.65
C LEU A 240 2.16 23.60 6.92
N ILE A 241 1.25 23.67 7.91
CA ILE A 241 1.33 22.86 9.14
C ILE A 241 1.24 21.37 8.81
N CYS A 242 0.32 20.96 7.93
CA CYS A 242 0.18 19.57 7.49
C CYS A 242 1.47 19.03 6.85
N ASN A 243 2.07 19.79 5.93
CA ASN A 243 3.32 19.41 5.28
C ASN A 243 4.49 19.30 6.27
N GLN A 244 4.53 20.16 7.30
CA GLN A 244 5.54 20.09 8.35
C GLN A 244 5.29 18.93 9.33
N ALA A 245 4.03 18.55 9.56
CA ALA A 245 3.64 17.46 10.45
C ALA A 245 3.76 16.07 9.81
N GLU A 246 3.67 15.98 8.48
CA GLU A 246 3.73 14.74 7.70
C GLU A 246 4.91 13.83 8.09
N PRO A 247 6.17 14.31 8.19
CA PRO A 247 7.31 13.44 8.52
C PRO A 247 7.22 12.85 9.93
N TYR A 248 6.65 13.59 10.88
CA TYR A 248 6.49 13.13 12.27
C TYR A 248 5.38 12.10 12.38
N LEU A 249 4.27 12.31 11.68
CA LEU A 249 3.18 11.35 11.59
C LEU A 249 3.66 10.04 10.94
N ALA A 250 4.41 10.12 9.84
CA ALA A 250 5.00 8.95 9.19
C ALA A 250 5.85 8.13 10.18
N LYS A 251 6.81 8.77 10.86
CA LYS A 251 7.67 8.10 11.86
C LYS A 251 6.86 7.45 13.01
N PHE A 252 5.81 8.12 13.47
CA PHE A 252 4.94 7.55 14.51
C PHE A 252 4.15 6.34 14.01
N LEU A 253 3.57 6.42 12.81
CA LEU A 253 2.85 5.33 12.17
C LEU A 253 3.77 4.14 11.91
N ASP A 254 5.01 4.37 11.48
CA ASP A 254 6.00 3.31 11.22
C ASP A 254 6.27 2.48 12.47
N ASN A 255 6.49 3.14 13.61
CA ASN A 255 6.70 2.46 14.89
C ASN A 255 5.47 1.65 15.32
N LEU A 256 4.27 2.19 15.12
CA LEU A 256 3.04 1.46 15.43
C LEU A 256 2.83 0.26 14.49
N GLN A 257 3.08 0.44 13.20
CA GLN A 257 2.93 -0.60 12.19
C GLN A 257 3.96 -1.70 12.36
N ASN A 258 5.20 -1.37 12.69
CA ASN A 258 6.23 -2.34 13.04
C ASN A 258 5.82 -3.20 14.22
N LYS A 259 5.44 -2.58 15.35
CA LYS A 259 4.95 -3.32 16.52
C LYS A 259 3.73 -4.19 16.21
N LYS A 260 2.84 -3.71 15.32
CA LYS A 260 1.68 -4.46 14.87
C LYS A 260 2.10 -5.67 14.04
N ALA A 261 3.03 -5.51 13.11
CA ALA A 261 3.56 -6.60 12.30
C ALA A 261 4.20 -7.68 13.20
N ASP A 262 5.05 -7.30 14.15
CA ASP A 262 5.69 -8.25 15.05
C ASP A 262 4.65 -9.03 15.89
N LYS A 263 3.58 -8.37 16.34
CA LYS A 263 2.46 -9.02 17.02
C LYS A 263 1.69 -9.99 16.12
N LEU A 264 1.53 -9.68 14.83
CA LEU A 264 0.88 -10.57 13.86
C LEU A 264 1.68 -11.86 13.68
N LEU A 265 3.00 -11.72 13.44
CA LEU A 265 3.87 -12.87 13.18
C LEU A 265 3.99 -13.79 14.40
N ASN A 266 4.05 -13.23 15.60
CA ASN A 266 4.19 -14.02 16.83
C ASN A 266 2.87 -14.67 17.30
N ASN A 267 1.71 -14.30 16.73
CA ASN A 267 0.40 -14.79 17.17
C ASN A 267 -0.51 -15.15 15.99
N ILE A 268 0.01 -15.83 14.97
CA ILE A 268 -0.71 -16.09 13.71
C ILE A 268 -2.06 -16.77 13.97
N ASP A 269 -2.12 -17.79 14.83
CA ASP A 269 -3.37 -18.51 15.13
C ASP A 269 -4.44 -17.65 15.79
N MET A 270 -4.05 -16.63 16.57
CA MET A 270 -5.01 -15.69 17.16
C MET A 270 -5.56 -14.74 16.10
N TYR A 271 -4.69 -14.22 15.23
CA TYR A 271 -5.08 -13.25 14.22
C TYR A 271 -5.77 -13.87 13.01
N SER A 272 -5.51 -15.14 12.71
CA SER A 272 -6.16 -15.89 11.62
C SER A 272 -7.66 -16.01 11.85
N LYS A 273 -8.12 -16.07 13.11
CA LYS A 273 -9.55 -16.05 13.46
C LYS A 273 -10.32 -14.85 12.88
N LYS A 274 -9.65 -13.71 12.65
CA LYS A 274 -10.27 -12.53 12.03
C LYS A 274 -10.49 -12.68 10.52
N TYR A 275 -9.77 -13.61 9.90
CA TYR A 275 -9.77 -13.89 8.46
C TYR A 275 -10.53 -15.18 8.12
N GLN A 276 -11.06 -15.88 9.13
CA GLN A 276 -11.80 -17.12 8.95
C GLN A 276 -13.26 -16.82 8.56
N ASP A 277 -13.49 -16.62 7.26
CA ASP A 277 -14.83 -16.37 6.70
C ASP A 277 -15.60 -17.66 6.35
N ASN A 278 -14.93 -18.81 6.42
CA ASN A 278 -15.44 -20.13 6.04
C ASN A 278 -16.07 -20.13 4.62
N SER A 279 -15.55 -19.31 3.71
CA SER A 279 -16.14 -19.09 2.38
C SER A 279 -16.14 -20.36 1.53
N VAL A 280 -15.05 -21.15 1.56
CA VAL A 280 -14.98 -22.41 0.80
C VAL A 280 -16.00 -23.40 1.35
N LYS A 281 -16.03 -23.58 2.68
CA LYS A 281 -17.00 -24.46 3.34
C LYS A 281 -18.44 -24.05 3.04
N ASN A 282 -18.79 -22.79 3.24
CA ASN A 282 -20.16 -22.29 3.06
C ASN A 282 -20.63 -22.42 1.59
N ASN A 283 -19.76 -22.15 0.63
CA ASN A 283 -20.08 -22.32 -0.78
C ASN A 283 -20.19 -23.80 -1.16
N PHE A 284 -19.32 -24.66 -0.60
CA PHE A 284 -19.43 -26.10 -0.81
C PHE A 284 -20.73 -26.68 -0.23
N GLU A 285 -21.18 -26.25 0.96
CA GLU A 285 -22.47 -26.71 1.51
C GLU A 285 -23.67 -26.31 0.63
N LYS A 286 -23.62 -25.13 -0.03
CA LYS A 286 -24.64 -24.76 -1.03
C LYS A 286 -24.64 -25.71 -2.23
N ILE A 287 -23.46 -26.12 -2.69
CA ILE A 287 -23.32 -27.10 -3.77
C ILE A 287 -23.89 -28.45 -3.32
N VAL A 288 -23.55 -28.91 -2.12
CA VAL A 288 -24.08 -30.16 -1.55
C VAL A 288 -25.61 -30.10 -1.46
N ALA A 289 -26.20 -29.02 -0.95
CA ALA A 289 -27.65 -28.89 -0.84
C ALA A 289 -28.37 -28.99 -2.20
N LEU A 290 -27.72 -28.56 -3.29
CA LEU A 290 -28.30 -28.55 -4.64
C LEU A 290 -28.00 -29.81 -5.46
N TYR A 291 -26.87 -30.48 -5.20
CA TYR A 291 -26.32 -31.54 -6.06
C TYR A 291 -26.03 -32.86 -5.34
N LYS A 292 -26.36 -32.98 -4.05
CA LYS A 292 -26.28 -34.27 -3.34
C LYS A 292 -27.06 -35.34 -4.11
N ASP A 293 -26.46 -36.50 -4.26
CA ASP A 293 -27.01 -37.68 -4.94
C ASP A 293 -27.33 -37.45 -6.44
N LYS A 294 -26.88 -36.33 -7.03
CA LYS A 294 -26.99 -36.06 -8.48
C LYS A 294 -25.74 -36.50 -9.24
N PRO A 295 -25.87 -36.79 -10.56
CA PRO A 295 -24.72 -37.06 -11.42
C PRO A 295 -23.72 -35.89 -11.42
N ALA A 296 -22.43 -36.21 -11.34
CA ALA A 296 -21.35 -35.26 -11.47
C ALA A 296 -21.14 -34.89 -12.94
N ASP A 297 -21.87 -33.88 -13.40
CA ASP A 297 -21.69 -33.30 -14.72
C ASP A 297 -20.55 -32.25 -14.72
N SER A 298 -20.15 -31.83 -15.92
CA SER A 298 -19.09 -30.82 -16.08
C SER A 298 -19.40 -29.48 -15.40
N LYS A 299 -20.69 -29.19 -15.17
CA LYS A 299 -21.12 -27.97 -14.48
C LYS A 299 -20.86 -28.07 -12.98
N LEU A 300 -21.20 -29.20 -12.35
CA LEU A 300 -20.90 -29.47 -10.95
C LEU A 300 -19.38 -29.48 -10.71
N GLU A 301 -18.61 -30.14 -11.57
CA GLU A 301 -17.15 -30.16 -11.51
C GLU A 301 -16.57 -28.73 -11.52
N LYS A 302 -17.07 -27.88 -12.41
CA LYS A 302 -16.64 -26.48 -12.51
C LYS A 302 -17.00 -25.68 -11.25
N LEU A 303 -18.20 -25.86 -10.70
CA LEU A 303 -18.62 -25.17 -9.46
C LEU A 303 -17.77 -25.58 -8.25
N ILE A 304 -17.46 -26.88 -8.12
CA ILE A 304 -16.57 -27.37 -7.06
C ILE A 304 -15.16 -26.82 -7.27
N PHE A 305 -14.63 -26.87 -8.50
CA PHE A 305 -13.32 -26.32 -8.82
C PHE A 305 -13.20 -24.82 -8.50
N GLU A 306 -14.16 -23.99 -8.93
CA GLU A 306 -14.18 -22.55 -8.65
C GLU A 306 -14.25 -22.26 -7.14
N THR A 307 -14.95 -23.11 -6.38
CA THR A 307 -15.04 -22.97 -4.92
C THR A 307 -13.69 -23.23 -4.24
N PHE A 308 -12.95 -24.25 -4.67
CA PHE A 308 -11.68 -24.65 -4.05
C PHE A 308 -10.46 -23.91 -4.61
N SER A 309 -10.52 -23.32 -5.80
CA SER A 309 -9.41 -22.59 -6.43
C SER A 309 -9.43 -21.07 -6.18
N ASN A 310 -10.50 -20.53 -5.60
CA ASN A 310 -10.63 -19.10 -5.37
C ASN A 310 -9.49 -18.53 -4.47
N GLY A 311 -8.71 -17.59 -5.02
CA GLY A 311 -7.60 -16.93 -4.30
C GLY A 311 -6.31 -17.75 -4.23
N ILE A 312 -6.20 -18.82 -5.02
CA ILE A 312 -5.01 -19.66 -5.17
C ILE A 312 -4.34 -19.34 -6.51
N ASP A 313 -3.01 -19.50 -6.61
CA ASP A 313 -2.27 -19.27 -7.86
C ASP A 313 -2.63 -20.30 -8.94
N LEU A 314 -2.33 -19.99 -10.20
CA LEU A 314 -2.70 -20.83 -11.35
C LEU A 314 -2.11 -22.25 -11.29
N VAL A 315 -0.86 -22.41 -10.83
CA VAL A 315 -0.18 -23.71 -10.81
C VAL A 315 -0.81 -24.62 -9.76
N THR A 316 -1.06 -24.08 -8.57
CA THR A 316 -1.75 -24.83 -7.51
C THR A 316 -3.22 -25.06 -7.88
N ALA A 317 -3.90 -24.11 -8.54
CA ALA A 317 -5.27 -24.29 -9.02
C ALA A 317 -5.38 -25.44 -10.04
N ASP A 318 -4.48 -25.53 -11.02
CA ASP A 318 -4.46 -26.65 -11.97
C ASP A 318 -4.25 -28.00 -11.24
N SER A 319 -3.44 -28.00 -10.18
CA SER A 319 -3.23 -29.19 -9.34
C SER A 319 -4.49 -29.57 -8.57
N ILE A 320 -5.21 -28.60 -8.00
CA ILE A 320 -6.52 -28.78 -7.35
C ILE A 320 -7.52 -29.35 -8.34
N GLN A 321 -7.58 -28.82 -9.58
CA GLN A 321 -8.49 -29.31 -10.60
C GLN A 321 -8.25 -30.79 -10.90
N ASN A 322 -6.98 -31.18 -11.01
CA ASN A 322 -6.59 -32.56 -11.30
C ASN A 322 -6.96 -33.51 -10.15
N ASP A 323 -6.71 -33.12 -8.90
CA ASP A 323 -7.05 -33.93 -7.74
C ASP A 323 -8.57 -34.02 -7.55
N LEU A 324 -9.32 -32.92 -7.74
CA LEU A 324 -10.78 -32.90 -7.71
C LEU A 324 -11.39 -33.82 -8.76
N LYS A 325 -10.87 -33.80 -10.00
CA LYS A 325 -11.31 -34.73 -11.04
C LYS A 325 -11.11 -36.18 -10.62
N GLN A 326 -10.03 -36.52 -9.93
CA GLN A 326 -9.83 -37.87 -9.41
C GLN A 326 -10.82 -38.21 -8.28
N ILE A 327 -11.03 -37.28 -7.34
CA ILE A 327 -11.94 -37.48 -6.20
C ILE A 327 -13.40 -37.61 -6.67
N ILE A 328 -13.81 -36.82 -7.66
CA ILE A 328 -15.17 -36.80 -8.21
C ILE A 328 -15.36 -37.95 -9.21
N ASN A 329 -14.43 -38.15 -10.16
CA ASN A 329 -14.53 -39.16 -11.22
C ASN A 329 -13.65 -40.38 -10.92
N ASN A 330 -14.08 -41.20 -9.96
CA ASN A 330 -13.40 -42.43 -9.54
C ASN A 330 -13.47 -43.60 -10.56
N LYS A 331 -13.53 -43.33 -11.88
CA LYS A 331 -13.74 -44.35 -12.94
C LYS A 331 -14.93 -45.30 -12.64
N THR A 332 -15.96 -44.78 -11.99
CA THR A 332 -17.16 -45.53 -11.63
C THR A 332 -18.22 -45.42 -12.73
N TYR A 333 -19.18 -46.32 -12.67
CA TYR A 333 -20.30 -46.41 -13.60
C TYR A 333 -21.60 -46.16 -12.86
N LEU A 334 -22.46 -45.36 -13.49
CA LEU A 334 -23.76 -45.02 -12.93
C LEU A 334 -24.82 -45.92 -13.58
N ILE A 335 -25.48 -46.73 -12.76
CA ILE A 335 -26.57 -47.59 -13.22
C ILE A 335 -27.90 -46.93 -12.91
N ASN A 336 -28.69 -46.68 -13.95
CA ASN A 336 -30.02 -46.10 -13.84
C ASN A 336 -31.05 -46.90 -14.66
N ASP A 337 -32.28 -46.42 -14.70
CA ASP A 337 -33.39 -46.99 -15.48
C ASP A 337 -33.00 -47.26 -16.95
N SER A 338 -32.26 -46.35 -17.59
CA SER A 338 -31.81 -46.52 -18.97
C SER A 338 -30.79 -47.64 -19.11
N THR A 339 -29.89 -47.81 -18.14
CA THR A 339 -28.96 -48.95 -18.10
C THR A 339 -29.72 -50.28 -18.00
N VAL A 340 -30.72 -50.36 -17.12
CA VAL A 340 -31.54 -51.57 -16.91
C VAL A 340 -32.34 -51.90 -18.18
N LYS A 341 -32.95 -50.90 -18.83
CA LYS A 341 -33.64 -51.06 -20.12
C LYS A 341 -32.70 -51.55 -21.22
N LEU A 342 -31.47 -51.04 -21.25
CA LEU A 342 -30.48 -51.44 -22.23
C LEU A 342 -29.97 -52.87 -21.99
N ILE A 343 -29.80 -53.28 -20.73
CA ILE A 343 -29.48 -54.68 -20.37
C ILE A 343 -30.57 -55.61 -20.88
N ASN A 344 -31.84 -55.30 -20.58
CA ASN A 344 -32.98 -56.10 -21.02
C ASN A 344 -33.00 -56.22 -22.56
N LEU A 345 -32.89 -55.09 -23.27
CA LEU A 345 -32.87 -55.06 -24.73
C LEU A 345 -31.69 -55.84 -25.32
N ASN A 346 -30.49 -55.70 -24.75
CA ASN A 346 -29.30 -56.40 -25.22
C ASN A 346 -29.38 -57.91 -24.99
N ILE A 347 -29.95 -58.35 -23.86
CA ILE A 347 -30.20 -59.76 -23.59
C ILE A 347 -31.18 -60.31 -24.64
N ASN A 348 -32.34 -59.69 -24.84
CA ASN A 348 -33.32 -60.15 -25.82
C ASN A 348 -32.76 -60.23 -27.25
N LYS A 349 -31.97 -59.23 -27.67
CA LYS A 349 -31.30 -59.23 -28.98
C LYS A 349 -30.38 -60.43 -29.21
N LYS A 350 -29.77 -61.00 -28.18
CA LYS A 350 -28.92 -62.20 -28.33
C LYS A 350 -29.72 -63.45 -28.71
N PHE A 351 -31.02 -63.45 -28.43
CA PHE A 351 -31.94 -64.54 -28.72
C PHE A 351 -32.81 -64.28 -29.95
N GLU A 352 -32.73 -63.10 -30.57
CA GLU A 352 -33.36 -62.82 -31.87
C GLU A 352 -32.80 -63.80 -32.94
N ASN A 353 -33.70 -64.38 -33.74
CA ASN A 353 -33.39 -65.37 -34.78
C ASN A 353 -32.76 -66.69 -34.26
N LYS A 354 -33.00 -67.04 -32.99
CA LYS A 354 -32.68 -68.37 -32.41
C LYS A 354 -33.94 -69.23 -32.31
N ASN A 355 -33.77 -70.56 -32.21
CA ASN A 355 -34.86 -71.55 -32.15
C ASN A 355 -35.58 -71.55 -30.79
N PHE A 356 -36.18 -70.41 -30.41
CA PHE A 356 -37.02 -70.28 -29.22
C PHE A 356 -38.34 -69.61 -29.60
N SER A 357 -39.46 -70.11 -29.07
CA SER A 357 -40.75 -69.42 -29.23
C SER A 357 -40.76 -68.12 -28.41
N LYS A 358 -41.56 -67.14 -28.84
CA LYS A 358 -41.70 -65.87 -28.10
C LYS A 358 -42.27 -66.08 -26.70
N GLU A 359 -43.11 -67.09 -26.50
CA GLU A 359 -43.69 -67.46 -25.21
C GLU A 359 -42.65 -68.09 -24.29
N THR A 360 -41.80 -68.97 -24.80
CA THR A 360 -40.69 -69.57 -24.05
C THR A 360 -39.68 -68.50 -23.61
N LEU A 361 -39.30 -67.58 -24.51
CA LEU A 361 -38.35 -66.49 -24.18
C LEU A 361 -38.85 -65.58 -23.05
N LYS A 362 -40.16 -65.26 -23.03
CA LYS A 362 -40.77 -64.45 -21.96
C LYS A 362 -40.71 -65.11 -20.58
N GLN A 363 -40.67 -66.44 -20.51
CA GLN A 363 -40.62 -67.15 -19.23
C GLN A 363 -39.19 -67.38 -18.74
N ILE A 364 -38.22 -67.55 -19.64
CA ILE A 364 -36.83 -67.88 -19.26
C ILE A 364 -35.92 -66.66 -19.12
N LEU A 365 -36.19 -65.55 -19.83
CA LEU A 365 -35.42 -64.32 -19.73
C LEU A 365 -36.05 -63.37 -18.70
N PRO A 366 -35.24 -62.62 -17.93
CA PRO A 366 -35.76 -61.66 -16.98
C PRO A 366 -36.37 -60.46 -17.71
N ASP A 367 -37.57 -60.07 -17.30
CA ASP A 367 -38.21 -58.86 -17.80
C ASP A 367 -37.64 -57.60 -17.13
N TYR A 368 -38.15 -56.44 -17.55
CA TYR A 368 -37.69 -55.15 -17.04
C TYR A 368 -37.92 -55.02 -15.53
N ASP A 369 -39.11 -55.39 -15.04
CA ASP A 369 -39.48 -55.23 -13.64
C ASP A 369 -38.66 -56.14 -12.72
N SER A 370 -38.39 -57.38 -13.17
CA SER A 370 -37.52 -58.33 -12.47
C SER A 370 -36.08 -57.84 -12.38
N LEU A 371 -35.54 -57.30 -13.47
CA LEU A 371 -34.22 -56.68 -13.46
C LEU A 371 -34.21 -55.42 -12.59
N TYR A 372 -35.19 -54.54 -12.72
CA TYR A 372 -35.25 -53.32 -11.92
C TYR A 372 -35.31 -53.63 -10.42
N LYS A 373 -36.11 -54.61 -10.02
CA LYS A 373 -36.17 -55.11 -8.64
C LYS A 373 -34.83 -55.71 -8.19
N LEU A 374 -34.19 -56.55 -9.00
CA LEU A 374 -32.86 -57.10 -8.70
C LEU A 374 -31.83 -55.99 -8.44
N PHE A 375 -31.80 -54.96 -9.29
CA PHE A 375 -30.86 -53.85 -9.13
C PHE A 375 -31.19 -52.97 -7.91
N LYS A 376 -32.47 -52.79 -7.59
CA LYS A 376 -32.93 -52.07 -6.40
C LYS A 376 -32.57 -52.82 -5.11
N ASP A 377 -32.92 -54.10 -5.01
CA ASP A 377 -32.75 -54.92 -3.81
C ASP A 377 -31.26 -55.13 -3.47
N ASN A 378 -30.38 -55.04 -4.47
CA ASN A 378 -28.94 -55.16 -4.31
C ASN A 378 -28.20 -53.80 -4.25
N ASN A 379 -28.92 -52.69 -4.15
CA ASN A 379 -28.38 -51.32 -4.06
C ASN A 379 -27.46 -50.91 -5.22
N TYR A 380 -27.76 -51.39 -6.43
CA TYR A 380 -27.03 -51.05 -7.64
C TYR A 380 -27.57 -49.82 -8.38
N LEU A 381 -28.80 -49.39 -8.09
CA LEU A 381 -29.41 -48.23 -8.74
C LEU A 381 -28.92 -46.91 -8.12
N ASN A 382 -28.55 -45.97 -8.97
CA ASN A 382 -28.10 -44.62 -8.58
C ASN A 382 -26.97 -44.64 -7.53
N THR A 383 -26.05 -45.60 -7.66
CA THR A 383 -24.85 -45.71 -6.83
C THR A 383 -23.60 -45.79 -7.71
N ASN A 384 -22.44 -45.47 -7.13
CA ASN A 384 -21.15 -45.53 -7.80
C ASN A 384 -20.67 -46.99 -7.87
N ILE A 385 -20.74 -47.61 -9.05
CA ILE A 385 -20.35 -49.01 -9.26
C ILE A 385 -18.95 -49.09 -9.85
N GLN A 386 -18.07 -49.89 -9.23
CA GLN A 386 -16.74 -50.16 -9.77
C GLN A 386 -16.78 -51.22 -10.87
N LYS A 387 -15.83 -51.15 -11.81
CA LYS A 387 -15.72 -52.14 -12.89
C LYS A 387 -15.56 -53.58 -12.38
N SER A 388 -14.92 -53.76 -11.22
CA SER A 388 -14.77 -55.05 -10.54
C SER A 388 -16.12 -55.69 -10.18
N GLU A 389 -17.14 -54.87 -9.90
CA GLU A 389 -18.49 -55.33 -9.50
C GLU A 389 -19.34 -55.80 -10.68
N PHE A 390 -18.93 -55.50 -11.92
CA PHE A 390 -19.66 -55.95 -13.12
C PHE A 390 -19.77 -57.47 -13.19
N LYS A 391 -18.78 -58.19 -12.67
CA LYS A 391 -18.81 -59.65 -12.58
C LYS A 391 -19.95 -60.11 -11.67
N ASN A 392 -20.06 -59.54 -10.47
CA ASN A 392 -21.12 -59.86 -9.51
C ASN A 392 -22.51 -59.56 -10.08
N ILE A 393 -22.69 -58.40 -10.74
CA ILE A 393 -23.95 -58.05 -11.40
C ILE A 393 -24.30 -59.07 -12.51
N THR A 394 -23.31 -59.43 -13.33
CA THR A 394 -23.48 -60.43 -14.40
C THR A 394 -23.87 -61.79 -13.81
N ASP A 395 -23.19 -62.23 -12.76
CA ASP A 395 -23.44 -63.52 -12.11
C ASP A 395 -24.85 -63.57 -11.49
N LYS A 396 -25.30 -62.49 -10.84
CA LYS A 396 -26.67 -62.38 -10.28
C LYS A 396 -27.75 -62.44 -11.36
N ILE A 397 -27.58 -61.74 -12.48
CA ILE A 397 -28.52 -61.84 -13.61
C ILE A 397 -28.52 -63.26 -14.18
N MET A 398 -27.35 -63.90 -14.28
CA MET A 398 -27.25 -65.29 -14.73
C MET A 398 -27.92 -66.28 -13.78
N LEU A 399 -27.93 -66.02 -12.47
CA LEU A 399 -28.67 -66.82 -11.49
C LEU A 399 -30.19 -66.68 -11.66
N VAL A 400 -30.69 -65.47 -11.95
CA VAL A 400 -32.11 -65.26 -12.27
C VAL A 400 -32.51 -66.07 -13.52
N ILE A 401 -31.69 -66.01 -14.58
CA ILE A 401 -31.93 -66.80 -15.80
C ILE A 401 -31.90 -68.31 -15.50
N GLN A 402 -30.94 -68.78 -14.70
CA GLN A 402 -30.87 -70.19 -14.30
C GLN A 402 -32.12 -70.64 -13.53
N SER A 403 -32.59 -69.83 -12.57
CA SER A 403 -33.80 -70.10 -11.82
C SER A 403 -35.04 -70.18 -12.73
N ASN A 404 -35.18 -69.22 -13.63
CA ASN A 404 -36.29 -69.17 -14.58
C ASN A 404 -36.29 -70.37 -15.53
N VAL A 405 -35.14 -70.78 -16.06
CA VAL A 405 -34.99 -71.97 -16.93
C VAL A 405 -35.30 -73.25 -16.17
N ASN A 406 -34.83 -73.40 -14.94
CA ASN A 406 -35.11 -74.59 -14.12
C ASN A 406 -36.61 -74.69 -13.80
N ASN A 407 -37.24 -73.56 -13.43
CA ASN A 407 -38.68 -73.50 -13.19
C ASN A 407 -39.49 -73.80 -14.46
N TYR A 408 -39.06 -73.30 -15.62
CA TYR A 408 -39.69 -73.64 -16.90
C TYR A 408 -39.58 -75.14 -17.20
N ASN A 409 -38.36 -75.68 -17.14
CA ASN A 409 -38.08 -77.08 -17.44
C ASN A 409 -38.79 -78.07 -16.51
N ASN A 410 -39.05 -77.70 -15.25
CA ASN A 410 -39.81 -78.52 -14.31
C ASN A 410 -41.31 -78.59 -14.61
N ASN A 411 -41.83 -77.65 -15.41
CA ASN A 411 -43.26 -77.50 -15.70
C ASN A 411 -43.61 -77.85 -17.17
N VAL A 412 -42.65 -78.33 -17.97
CA VAL A 412 -42.85 -78.71 -19.37
C VAL A 412 -42.35 -80.12 -19.67
N PRO A 413 -42.92 -80.82 -20.67
CA PRO A 413 -42.46 -82.16 -21.07
C PRO A 413 -41.03 -82.14 -21.63
N GLU A 414 -40.34 -83.30 -21.59
CA GLU A 414 -38.91 -83.44 -21.94
C GLU A 414 -38.54 -82.86 -23.31
N ASN A 415 -39.43 -82.99 -24.30
CA ASN A 415 -39.24 -82.49 -25.67
C ASN A 415 -39.36 -80.95 -25.81
N GLN A 416 -39.79 -80.26 -24.75
CA GLN A 416 -39.93 -78.80 -24.69
C GLN A 416 -38.93 -78.15 -23.72
N LYS A 417 -38.12 -78.96 -23.01
CA LYS A 417 -37.09 -78.45 -22.10
C LYS A 417 -36.01 -77.69 -22.87
N VAL A 418 -35.52 -76.62 -22.25
CA VAL A 418 -34.47 -75.78 -22.80
C VAL A 418 -33.12 -76.11 -22.19
N ASP A 419 -32.08 -76.22 -23.02
CA ASP A 419 -30.70 -76.43 -22.57
C ASP A 419 -30.10 -75.16 -21.96
N LEU A 420 -29.93 -75.20 -20.64
CA LEU A 420 -29.28 -74.15 -19.85
C LEU A 420 -27.83 -73.88 -20.31
N THR A 421 -27.11 -74.89 -20.79
CA THR A 421 -25.73 -74.78 -21.28
C THR A 421 -25.67 -73.95 -22.55
N TYR A 422 -26.62 -74.17 -23.47
CA TYR A 422 -26.77 -73.38 -24.68
C TYR A 422 -27.15 -71.92 -24.37
N ILE A 423 -28.09 -71.67 -23.45
CA ILE A 423 -28.43 -70.30 -22.99
C ILE A 423 -27.20 -69.59 -22.43
N LYS A 424 -26.43 -70.26 -21.55
CA LYS A 424 -25.19 -69.72 -20.98
C LYS A 424 -24.18 -69.34 -22.08
N LYS A 425 -24.01 -70.18 -23.10
CA LYS A 425 -23.12 -69.90 -24.24
C LYS A 425 -23.57 -68.71 -25.08
N LEU A 426 -24.87 -68.47 -25.23
CA LEU A 426 -25.40 -67.32 -25.99
C LEU A 426 -25.15 -65.97 -25.30
N ILE A 427 -25.10 -65.97 -23.96
CA ILE A 427 -24.83 -64.77 -23.15
C ILE A 427 -23.33 -64.58 -22.91
N ALA A 428 -22.57 -65.67 -22.81
CA ALA A 428 -21.14 -65.65 -22.56
C ALA A 428 -20.37 -64.96 -23.69
N SER A 429 -19.50 -64.02 -23.31
CA SER A 429 -18.56 -63.38 -24.23
C SER A 429 -17.34 -62.90 -23.45
N ASN A 430 -16.15 -63.21 -23.98
CA ASN A 430 -14.89 -62.74 -23.38
C ASN A 430 -14.57 -61.28 -23.73
N LYS A 431 -15.15 -60.75 -24.81
CA LYS A 431 -15.03 -59.34 -25.20
C LYS A 431 -16.15 -58.53 -24.56
N GLU A 432 -15.79 -57.38 -23.97
CA GLU A 432 -16.71 -56.49 -23.25
C GLU A 432 -17.79 -55.89 -24.17
N ASP A 433 -17.41 -55.54 -25.41
CA ASP A 433 -18.31 -54.91 -26.40
C ASP A 433 -19.36 -55.86 -26.99
N SER A 434 -19.17 -57.17 -26.83
CA SER A 434 -20.10 -58.20 -27.31
C SER A 434 -20.88 -58.91 -26.20
N HIS A 435 -20.64 -58.56 -24.94
CA HIS A 435 -21.32 -59.15 -23.78
C HIS A 435 -22.58 -58.34 -23.41
N PRO A 436 -23.80 -58.92 -23.50
CA PRO A 436 -25.06 -58.16 -23.47
C PRO A 436 -25.25 -57.31 -22.21
N ILE A 437 -24.78 -57.81 -21.06
CA ILE A 437 -24.81 -57.11 -19.76
C ILE A 437 -23.66 -56.09 -19.64
N LYS A 438 -22.39 -56.52 -19.77
CA LYS A 438 -21.22 -55.65 -19.58
C LYS A 438 -21.18 -54.47 -20.56
N THR A 439 -21.61 -54.64 -21.81
CA THR A 439 -21.70 -53.55 -22.79
C THR A 439 -22.70 -52.47 -22.37
N ALA A 440 -23.79 -52.84 -21.68
CA ALA A 440 -24.74 -51.86 -21.15
C ALA A 440 -24.20 -51.16 -19.90
N LEU A 441 -23.56 -51.92 -18.99
CA LEU A 441 -22.93 -51.38 -17.79
C LEU A 441 -21.77 -50.42 -18.11
N SER A 442 -20.99 -50.69 -19.17
CA SER A 442 -19.84 -49.86 -19.55
C SER A 442 -20.21 -48.57 -20.31
N LYS A 443 -21.45 -48.46 -20.80
CA LYS A 443 -21.93 -47.31 -21.60
C LYS A 443 -22.23 -46.05 -20.79
N MET A 444 -22.51 -46.20 -19.50
CA MET A 444 -22.84 -45.07 -18.61
C MET A 444 -21.69 -44.80 -17.64
N THR A 445 -20.63 -44.19 -18.16
CA THR A 445 -19.56 -43.65 -17.32
C THR A 445 -20.08 -42.41 -16.59
N GLY A 446 -20.08 -42.45 -15.26
CA GLY A 446 -20.58 -41.36 -14.44
C GLY A 446 -20.43 -41.67 -12.97
N SER A 447 -20.13 -40.65 -12.19
CA SER A 447 -20.14 -40.71 -10.74
C SER A 447 -21.27 -39.85 -10.18
N ILE A 448 -21.78 -40.24 -9.03
CA ILE A 448 -22.60 -39.38 -8.18
C ILE A 448 -21.69 -38.76 -7.13
N LEU A 449 -21.98 -37.52 -6.76
CA LEU A 449 -21.39 -36.89 -5.58
C LEU A 449 -21.91 -37.58 -4.31
N ASP A 450 -21.27 -38.68 -3.94
CA ASP A 450 -21.68 -39.53 -2.82
C ASP A 450 -21.27 -38.95 -1.45
N SER A 451 -21.79 -39.55 -0.37
CA SER A 451 -21.55 -39.08 0.99
C SER A 451 -20.08 -39.13 1.40
N THR A 452 -19.30 -40.08 0.86
CA THR A 452 -17.86 -40.22 1.13
C THR A 452 -17.06 -39.10 0.48
N ALA A 453 -17.33 -38.79 -0.80
CA ALA A 453 -16.72 -37.67 -1.50
C ALA A 453 -17.12 -36.34 -0.84
N ILE A 454 -18.39 -36.19 -0.44
CA ILE A 454 -18.87 -35.00 0.28
C ILE A 454 -18.13 -34.81 1.59
N GLU A 455 -17.98 -35.85 2.42
CA GLU A 455 -17.28 -35.74 3.69
C GLU A 455 -15.81 -35.37 3.50
N LYS A 456 -15.14 -35.99 2.52
CA LYS A 456 -13.75 -35.70 2.16
C LYS A 456 -13.57 -34.25 1.71
N LEU A 457 -14.45 -33.77 0.83
CA LEU A 457 -14.44 -32.39 0.34
C LEU A 457 -14.82 -31.38 1.44
N ARG A 458 -15.73 -31.72 2.37
CA ARG A 458 -16.01 -30.90 3.56
C ARG A 458 -14.78 -30.70 4.44
N LYS A 459 -14.05 -31.78 4.73
CA LYS A 459 -12.79 -31.72 5.48
C LYS A 459 -11.75 -30.86 4.75
N ALA A 460 -11.62 -31.06 3.43
CA ALA A 460 -10.70 -30.28 2.59
C ALA A 460 -11.06 -28.78 2.59
N ALA A 461 -12.36 -28.44 2.53
CA ALA A 461 -12.82 -27.05 2.59
C ALA A 461 -12.42 -26.37 3.91
N VAL A 462 -12.54 -27.06 5.05
CA VAL A 462 -12.11 -26.54 6.36
C VAL A 462 -10.59 -26.32 6.40
N VAL A 463 -9.81 -27.29 5.90
CA VAL A 463 -8.34 -27.19 5.82
C VAL A 463 -7.93 -26.00 4.94
N MET A 464 -8.59 -25.80 3.79
CA MET A 464 -8.35 -24.66 2.91
C MET A 464 -8.73 -23.32 3.55
N ASP A 465 -9.89 -23.21 4.19
CA ASP A 465 -10.31 -21.97 4.87
C ASP A 465 -9.33 -21.60 6.00
N ASN A 466 -8.86 -22.58 6.79
CA ASN A 466 -7.85 -22.38 7.82
C ASN A 466 -6.51 -21.91 7.23
N PHE A 467 -6.04 -22.56 6.16
CA PHE A 467 -4.82 -22.18 5.48
C PHE A 467 -4.91 -20.76 4.89
N ARG A 468 -6.01 -20.43 4.20
CA ARG A 468 -6.24 -19.08 3.65
C ARG A 468 -6.23 -18.02 4.74
N ALA A 469 -6.84 -18.29 5.89
CA ALA A 469 -6.85 -17.37 7.02
C ALA A 469 -5.45 -17.15 7.61
N LYS A 470 -4.64 -18.20 7.78
CA LYS A 470 -3.25 -18.09 8.24
C LYS A 470 -2.37 -17.37 7.21
N LYS A 471 -2.50 -17.72 5.92
CA LYS A 471 -1.81 -17.06 4.80
C LYS A 471 -2.13 -15.56 4.74
N ALA A 472 -3.39 -15.17 4.93
CA ALA A 472 -3.77 -13.75 4.96
C ALA A 472 -3.06 -12.95 6.07
N VAL A 473 -2.74 -13.58 7.20
CA VAL A 473 -1.92 -12.95 8.26
C VAL A 473 -0.48 -12.76 7.80
N LEU A 474 0.12 -13.77 7.15
CA LEU A 474 1.45 -13.69 6.57
C LEU A 474 1.54 -12.62 5.46
N ASP A 475 0.54 -12.55 4.59
CA ASP A 475 0.45 -11.55 3.52
C ASP A 475 0.37 -10.13 4.10
N LYS A 476 -0.42 -9.95 5.17
CA LYS A 476 -0.50 -8.67 5.86
C LYS A 476 0.79 -8.28 6.56
N TYR A 477 1.48 -9.24 7.17
CA TYR A 477 2.80 -9.01 7.75
C TYR A 477 3.79 -8.54 6.68
N ALA A 478 3.87 -9.28 5.57
CA ALA A 478 4.73 -8.97 4.43
C ALA A 478 4.39 -7.58 3.85
N LEU A 479 3.10 -7.27 3.67
CA LEU A 479 2.65 -5.97 3.19
C LEU A 479 3.13 -4.83 4.09
N ILE A 480 2.99 -4.95 5.41
CA ILE A 480 3.39 -3.89 6.36
C ILE A 480 4.91 -3.68 6.35
N LYS A 481 5.70 -4.76 6.32
CA LYS A 481 7.17 -4.67 6.38
C LYS A 481 7.79 -4.23 5.06
N VAL A 482 7.46 -4.90 3.96
CA VAL A 482 8.18 -4.77 2.68
C VAL A 482 7.32 -4.24 1.53
N GLY A 483 6.03 -3.97 1.75
CA GLY A 483 5.14 -3.50 0.69
C GLY A 483 5.57 -2.20 0.02
N SER A 484 4.84 -1.80 -1.02
CA SER A 484 5.13 -0.56 -1.76
C SER A 484 4.29 0.64 -1.29
N ALA A 485 3.36 0.42 -0.36
CA ALA A 485 2.53 1.51 0.14
C ALA A 485 3.39 2.48 0.98
N PRO A 486 3.14 3.81 0.91
CA PRO A 486 3.97 4.82 1.57
C PRO A 486 4.20 4.59 3.06
N GLU A 487 3.25 3.96 3.74
CA GLU A 487 3.24 3.67 5.18
C GLU A 487 3.99 2.41 5.60
N THR A 488 4.59 1.69 4.66
CA THR A 488 5.33 0.45 4.93
C THR A 488 6.77 0.77 5.33
N VAL A 489 7.39 -0.12 6.10
CA VAL A 489 8.73 0.12 6.66
C VAL A 489 9.76 0.32 5.54
N ALA A 490 9.74 -0.55 4.53
CA ALA A 490 10.64 -0.48 3.38
C ALA A 490 10.43 0.78 2.53
N ALA A 491 9.19 1.19 2.26
CA ALA A 491 8.92 2.39 1.47
C ALA A 491 9.31 3.68 2.20
N ASN A 492 9.07 3.75 3.51
CA ASN A 492 9.50 4.88 4.34
C ASN A 492 11.02 4.98 4.40
N TYR A 493 11.70 3.84 4.59
CA TYR A 493 13.16 3.77 4.50
C TYR A 493 13.65 4.31 3.14
N TRP A 494 13.10 3.80 2.03
CA TRP A 494 13.46 4.27 0.69
C TRP A 494 13.30 5.78 0.53
N ASN A 495 12.16 6.33 0.94
CA ASN A 495 11.85 7.76 0.83
C ASN A 495 12.75 8.63 1.72
N ASN A 496 13.10 8.16 2.92
CA ASN A 496 13.99 8.89 3.82
C ASN A 496 15.43 8.87 3.30
N THR A 497 15.91 7.69 2.89
CA THR A 497 17.25 7.51 2.35
C THR A 497 17.42 8.30 1.05
N SER A 498 16.48 8.22 0.12
CA SER A 498 16.54 8.97 -1.15
C SER A 498 16.58 10.48 -0.96
N LYS A 499 15.79 11.04 -0.02
CA LYS A 499 15.88 12.46 0.36
C LYS A 499 17.23 12.81 0.98
N SER A 500 17.77 11.92 1.81
CA SER A 500 19.08 12.11 2.43
C SER A 500 20.21 12.12 1.40
N LEU A 501 20.11 11.34 0.32
CA LEU A 501 21.12 11.32 -0.75
C LEU A 501 21.33 12.70 -1.39
N LEU A 502 20.27 13.47 -1.63
CA LEU A 502 20.41 14.82 -2.19
C LEU A 502 21.28 15.71 -1.30
N LYS A 503 21.09 15.61 0.02
CA LYS A 503 21.88 16.36 1.01
C LYS A 503 23.32 15.83 1.08
N MET A 504 23.52 14.51 1.09
CA MET A 504 24.83 13.88 1.14
C MET A 504 25.73 14.27 -0.05
N PHE A 505 25.13 14.41 -1.23
CA PHE A 505 25.83 14.81 -2.45
C PHE A 505 25.89 16.34 -2.65
N GLY A 506 25.35 17.13 -1.70
CA GLY A 506 25.31 18.58 -1.81
C GLY A 506 24.55 19.08 -3.04
N ILE A 507 23.49 18.38 -3.45
CA ILE A 507 22.61 18.79 -4.55
C ILE A 507 21.63 19.83 -4.01
N THR A 508 21.74 21.05 -4.52
CA THR A 508 20.94 22.18 -4.06
C THR A 508 19.65 22.32 -4.87
N GLN A 509 18.69 23.10 -4.36
CA GLN A 509 17.48 23.46 -5.11
C GLN A 509 17.80 24.12 -6.46
N LYS A 510 18.83 24.97 -6.52
CA LYS A 510 19.29 25.58 -7.78
C LYS A 510 19.78 24.53 -8.78
N ASP A 511 20.43 23.48 -8.29
CA ASP A 511 20.88 22.37 -9.13
C ASP A 511 19.68 21.58 -9.66
N LEU A 512 18.67 21.31 -8.81
CA LEU A 512 17.42 20.66 -9.21
C LEU A 512 16.67 21.47 -10.26
N GLU A 513 16.54 22.79 -10.08
CA GLU A 513 15.88 23.67 -11.06
C GLU A 513 16.60 23.67 -12.42
N LYS A 514 17.94 23.69 -12.41
CA LYS A 514 18.75 23.60 -13.64
C LYS A 514 18.62 22.27 -14.36
N SER A 515 18.41 21.18 -13.62
CA SER A 515 18.21 19.86 -14.21
C SER A 515 16.89 19.71 -14.96
N GLY A 516 15.92 20.61 -14.74
CA GLY A 516 14.64 20.61 -15.46
C GLY A 516 13.79 19.34 -15.28
N PHE A 517 14.13 18.46 -14.32
CA PHE A 517 13.59 17.10 -14.23
C PHE A 517 13.83 16.28 -15.51
N ASP A 518 14.97 16.53 -16.16
CA ASP A 518 15.51 15.64 -17.18
C ASP A 518 16.46 14.64 -16.54
N ARG A 519 16.28 13.36 -16.87
CA ARG A 519 17.06 12.26 -16.30
C ARG A 519 18.54 12.35 -16.71
N ASN A 520 18.83 12.71 -17.96
CA ASN A 520 20.21 12.78 -18.46
C ASN A 520 20.96 13.95 -17.83
N ILE A 521 20.31 15.11 -17.71
CA ILE A 521 20.92 16.27 -17.04
C ILE A 521 21.16 15.98 -15.56
N MET A 522 20.22 15.29 -14.88
CA MET A 522 20.42 14.82 -13.51
C MET A 522 21.59 13.84 -13.41
N GLY A 523 21.70 12.88 -14.33
CA GLY A 523 22.82 11.94 -14.38
C GLY A 523 24.17 12.65 -14.50
N ASN A 524 24.27 13.66 -15.38
CA ASN A 524 25.48 14.49 -15.53
C ASN A 524 25.81 15.26 -14.25
N LEU A 525 24.81 15.88 -13.61
CA LEU A 525 24.99 16.58 -12.34
C LEU A 525 25.51 15.64 -11.25
N VAL A 526 24.90 14.46 -11.09
CA VAL A 526 25.30 13.46 -10.09
C VAL A 526 26.72 12.99 -10.35
N ARG A 527 27.05 12.70 -11.61
CA ARG A 527 28.40 12.33 -12.03
C ARG A 527 29.43 13.40 -11.66
N ASP A 528 29.16 14.66 -11.97
CA ASP A 528 30.05 15.79 -11.63
C ASP A 528 30.23 15.94 -10.11
N LYS A 529 29.19 15.68 -9.32
CA LYS A 529 29.27 15.69 -7.85
C LYS A 529 30.12 14.52 -7.35
N ILE A 530 29.97 13.31 -7.90
CA ILE A 530 30.80 12.15 -7.54
C ILE A 530 32.26 12.44 -7.84
N GLU A 531 32.62 12.88 -9.06
CA GLU A 531 34.01 13.17 -9.46
C GLU A 531 34.66 14.17 -8.47
N LYS A 532 33.95 15.23 -8.10
CA LYS A 532 34.42 16.19 -7.09
C LYS A 532 34.58 15.57 -5.71
N ILE A 533 33.64 14.76 -5.24
CA ILE A 533 33.70 14.15 -3.90
C ILE A 533 34.86 13.17 -3.81
N VAL A 534 35.04 12.30 -4.81
CA VAL A 534 36.09 11.27 -4.77
C VAL A 534 37.51 11.85 -4.88
N SER A 535 37.65 13.08 -5.37
CA SER A 535 38.92 13.80 -5.43
C SER A 535 39.48 14.16 -4.05
N ASN A 536 38.62 14.29 -3.04
CA ASN A 536 38.98 14.70 -1.68
C ASN A 536 38.72 13.58 -0.67
N ASP A 537 39.75 13.18 0.06
CA ASP A 537 39.69 12.00 0.93
C ASP A 537 38.68 12.16 2.08
N ASN A 538 38.60 13.35 2.69
CA ASN A 538 37.65 13.63 3.77
C ASN A 538 36.19 13.61 3.26
N SER A 539 35.95 14.22 2.10
CA SER A 539 34.61 14.27 1.48
C SER A 539 34.15 12.86 1.07
N TYR A 540 35.05 12.07 0.48
CA TYR A 540 34.81 10.67 0.15
C TYR A 540 34.47 9.84 1.39
N ASN A 541 35.33 9.86 2.42
CA ASN A 541 35.13 9.09 3.65
C ASN A 541 33.83 9.48 4.36
N THR A 542 33.51 10.78 4.41
CA THR A 542 32.26 11.28 4.99
C THR A 542 31.04 10.79 4.20
N LEU A 543 31.10 10.80 2.87
CA LEU A 543 30.00 10.29 2.04
C LEU A 543 29.81 8.79 2.24
N MET A 544 30.90 8.01 2.16
CA MET A 544 30.86 6.55 2.26
C MET A 544 30.41 6.09 3.66
N ASP A 545 30.83 6.76 4.73
CA ASP A 545 30.38 6.47 6.10
C ASP A 545 28.88 6.74 6.27
N ASN A 546 28.39 7.88 5.78
CA ASN A 546 26.97 8.22 5.83
C ASN A 546 26.10 7.29 4.99
N LEU A 547 26.58 6.91 3.79
CA LEU A 547 25.87 5.99 2.91
C LEU A 547 25.84 4.58 3.50
N ALA A 548 26.97 4.09 4.03
CA ALA A 548 27.05 2.79 4.69
C ALA A 548 26.12 2.73 5.91
N GLY A 549 26.10 3.78 6.73
CA GLY A 549 25.16 3.90 7.86
C GLY A 549 23.70 3.88 7.41
N LYS A 550 23.38 4.49 6.26
CA LYS A 550 22.03 4.39 5.68
C LYS A 550 21.69 3.00 5.16
N ILE A 551 22.64 2.28 4.58
CA ILE A 551 22.41 0.88 4.17
C ILE A 551 22.14 0.01 5.40
N ALA A 552 22.96 0.14 6.44
CA ALA A 552 22.83 -0.60 7.70
C ALA A 552 21.55 -0.25 8.48
N GLU A 553 21.02 0.98 8.37
CA GLU A 553 19.75 1.39 9.00
C GLU A 553 18.59 0.45 8.60
N LEU A 554 18.60 -0.10 7.38
CA LEU A 554 17.55 -1.03 6.94
C LEU A 554 17.49 -2.28 7.83
N ASP A 555 18.64 -2.82 8.23
CA ASP A 555 18.72 -4.01 9.09
C ASP A 555 18.33 -3.73 10.55
N THR A 556 18.28 -2.45 10.94
CA THR A 556 17.72 -2.03 12.23
C THR A 556 16.18 -1.93 12.18
N LEU A 557 15.63 -1.54 11.02
CA LEU A 557 14.20 -1.36 10.81
C LEU A 557 13.49 -2.68 10.48
N ILE A 558 14.15 -3.53 9.70
CA ILE A 558 13.71 -4.88 9.34
C ILE A 558 14.87 -5.81 9.68
N LYS A 559 14.81 -6.41 10.87
CA LYS A 559 15.90 -7.24 11.37
C LYS A 559 16.07 -8.46 10.46
N PRO A 560 17.31 -8.88 10.16
CA PRO A 560 17.57 -10.13 9.43
C PRO A 560 16.96 -11.37 10.11
N SER A 561 16.73 -11.32 11.43
CA SER A 561 16.01 -12.36 12.19
C SER A 561 14.52 -12.41 11.88
N ASP A 562 13.92 -11.31 11.43
CA ASP A 562 12.49 -11.20 11.12
C ASP A 562 12.26 -11.57 9.65
N ILE A 563 13.01 -10.94 8.74
CA ILE A 563 13.03 -11.22 7.30
C ILE A 563 14.48 -11.20 6.84
N SER A 564 14.92 -12.29 6.20
CA SER A 564 16.28 -12.43 5.68
C SER A 564 16.32 -12.13 4.17
N VAL A 565 17.51 -11.79 3.67
CA VAL A 565 17.84 -11.80 2.23
C VAL A 565 18.96 -12.82 2.02
N PRO A 566 18.63 -14.13 1.99
CA PRO A 566 19.64 -15.18 2.07
C PRO A 566 20.69 -15.12 0.96
N ILE A 567 20.29 -14.68 -0.24
CA ILE A 567 21.20 -14.61 -1.39
C ILE A 567 22.37 -13.64 -1.19
N LEU A 568 22.22 -12.61 -0.33
CA LEU A 568 23.31 -11.68 -0.02
C LEU A 568 24.23 -12.18 1.11
N LYS A 569 23.91 -13.32 1.73
CA LYS A 569 24.74 -13.94 2.77
C LYS A 569 25.61 -15.03 2.16
N ASN A 570 26.85 -15.17 2.63
CA ASN A 570 27.70 -16.25 2.18
C ASN A 570 27.24 -17.56 2.84
N THR A 571 26.62 -18.44 2.05
CA THR A 571 26.09 -19.72 2.54
C THR A 571 26.78 -20.93 1.91
N GLU A 572 27.80 -20.73 1.06
CA GLU A 572 28.42 -21.79 0.27
C GLU A 572 29.14 -22.83 1.15
N ASN A 573 29.70 -22.40 2.30
CA ASN A 573 30.43 -23.26 3.24
C ASN A 573 29.60 -23.69 4.46
N LEU A 574 28.31 -23.39 4.50
CA LEU A 574 27.44 -23.72 5.62
C LEU A 574 26.79 -25.09 5.43
N ASN A 575 26.79 -25.90 6.50
CA ASN A 575 26.02 -27.13 6.53
C ASN A 575 24.50 -26.85 6.66
N ASP A 576 23.67 -27.88 6.49
CA ASP A 576 22.22 -27.71 6.48
C ASP A 576 21.67 -27.18 7.82
N ALA A 577 22.27 -27.57 8.95
CA ALA A 577 21.88 -27.07 10.27
C ALA A 577 22.19 -25.57 10.43
N GLN A 578 23.33 -25.11 9.90
CA GLN A 578 23.72 -23.71 9.89
C GLN A 578 22.86 -22.88 8.93
N LYS A 579 22.52 -23.42 7.76
CA LYS A 579 21.57 -22.78 6.82
C LYS A 579 20.19 -22.66 7.44
N LEU A 580 19.76 -23.68 8.20
CA LEU A 580 18.48 -23.64 8.93
C LEU A 580 18.51 -22.57 10.03
N ALA A 581 19.62 -22.41 10.75
CA ALA A 581 19.80 -21.38 11.78
C ALA A 581 19.80 -19.95 11.21
N LEU A 582 20.04 -19.78 9.90
CA LEU A 582 19.96 -18.48 9.22
C LEU A 582 18.54 -18.10 8.77
N LYS A 583 17.57 -19.02 8.87
CA LYS A 583 16.18 -18.73 8.50
C LYS A 583 15.58 -17.69 9.41
N SER A 584 14.85 -16.76 8.80
CA SER A 584 14.13 -15.75 9.57
C SER A 584 12.89 -16.35 10.24
N ASN A 585 12.37 -15.66 11.27
CA ASN A 585 11.12 -16.04 11.92
C ASN A 585 9.97 -16.12 10.91
N TYR A 586 9.91 -15.19 9.95
CA TYR A 586 8.95 -15.26 8.85
C TYR A 586 9.07 -16.53 8.01
N GLU A 587 10.28 -16.89 7.59
CA GLU A 587 10.51 -18.11 6.79
C GLU A 587 10.11 -19.38 7.55
N ASN A 588 10.39 -19.43 8.86
CA ASN A 588 9.99 -20.54 9.73
C ASN A 588 8.46 -20.66 9.83
N GLN A 589 7.75 -19.54 10.04
CA GLN A 589 6.28 -19.54 10.07
C GLN A 589 5.68 -19.96 8.72
N VAL A 590 6.25 -19.50 7.60
CA VAL A 590 5.84 -19.93 6.26
C VAL A 590 6.06 -21.42 6.08
N ASP A 591 7.22 -21.95 6.45
CA ASP A 591 7.50 -23.40 6.37
C ASP A 591 6.48 -24.21 7.17
N THR A 592 6.26 -23.87 8.44
CA THR A 592 5.29 -24.57 9.30
C THR A 592 3.89 -24.58 8.70
N ILE A 593 3.35 -23.40 8.35
CA ILE A 593 1.96 -23.26 7.90
C ILE A 593 1.72 -23.98 6.56
N PHE A 594 2.68 -23.91 5.64
CA PHE A 594 2.53 -24.50 4.32
C PHE A 594 2.77 -26.01 4.33
N ASN A 595 3.71 -26.50 5.14
CA ASN A 595 3.91 -27.94 5.32
C ASN A 595 2.71 -28.58 6.02
N GLU A 596 2.20 -27.99 7.11
CA GLU A 596 0.97 -28.47 7.79
C GLU A 596 -0.24 -28.56 6.82
N PHE A 597 -0.42 -27.54 5.97
CA PHE A 597 -1.46 -27.55 4.96
C PHE A 597 -1.25 -28.64 3.91
N ALA A 598 -0.02 -28.76 3.39
CA ALA A 598 0.33 -29.75 2.38
C ALA A 598 0.17 -31.19 2.88
N ASP A 599 0.53 -31.46 4.15
CA ASP A 599 0.34 -32.77 4.78
C ASP A 599 -1.15 -33.07 4.96
N SER A 600 -1.90 -32.12 5.53
CA SER A 600 -3.35 -32.25 5.75
C SER A 600 -4.13 -32.49 4.46
N ILE A 601 -3.81 -31.76 3.38
CA ILE A 601 -4.51 -31.91 2.10
C ILE A 601 -4.08 -33.18 1.36
N ASN A 602 -2.84 -33.64 1.56
CA ASN A 602 -2.33 -34.90 1.02
C ASN A 602 -3.06 -36.12 1.61
N GLU A 603 -3.30 -36.13 2.92
CA GLU A 603 -4.12 -37.16 3.59
C GLU A 603 -5.56 -37.18 3.05
N LEU A 604 -6.07 -36.03 2.62
CA LEU A 604 -7.36 -35.88 1.95
C LEU A 604 -7.28 -36.16 0.44
N GLY A 605 -6.24 -36.81 -0.06
CA GLY A 605 -6.11 -37.28 -1.44
C GLY A 605 -5.77 -36.20 -2.48
N PHE A 606 -5.42 -34.98 -2.05
CA PHE A 606 -4.95 -33.92 -2.96
C PHE A 606 -3.42 -33.99 -3.13
N HIS A 607 -2.94 -35.10 -3.68
CA HIS A 607 -1.50 -35.38 -3.78
C HIS A 607 -0.77 -34.42 -4.71
N LYS A 608 -1.39 -33.99 -5.82
CA LYS A 608 -0.76 -33.03 -6.75
C LYS A 608 -0.74 -31.64 -6.15
N THR A 609 -1.82 -31.25 -5.47
CA THR A 609 -1.92 -29.97 -4.77
C THR A 609 -0.86 -29.84 -3.68
N SER A 610 -0.68 -30.87 -2.85
CA SER A 610 0.37 -30.92 -1.84
C SER A 610 1.76 -30.67 -2.45
N LYS A 611 2.09 -31.37 -3.54
CA LYS A 611 3.35 -31.18 -4.29
C LYS A 611 3.48 -29.77 -4.89
N ALA A 612 2.41 -29.17 -5.39
CA ALA A 612 2.43 -27.79 -5.89
C ALA A 612 2.68 -26.76 -4.77
N VAL A 613 2.25 -27.05 -3.54
CA VAL A 613 2.44 -26.17 -2.39
C VAL A 613 3.88 -26.23 -1.87
N VAL A 614 4.44 -27.43 -1.67
CA VAL A 614 5.72 -27.60 -0.95
C VAL A 614 6.86 -28.22 -1.76
N GLY A 615 6.60 -28.73 -2.96
CA GLY A 615 7.58 -29.46 -3.79
C GLY A 615 7.48 -30.98 -3.63
N ILE A 616 8.23 -31.73 -4.46
CA ILE A 616 8.30 -33.20 -4.38
C ILE A 616 9.42 -33.63 -3.44
N HIS A 617 10.54 -32.92 -3.49
CA HIS A 617 11.69 -33.09 -2.61
C HIS A 617 11.79 -31.92 -1.63
N GLY A 618 12.42 -32.14 -0.47
CA GLY A 618 12.59 -31.09 0.54
C GLY A 618 13.34 -29.83 0.05
N ASN A 619 14.06 -29.95 -1.07
CA ASN A 619 14.81 -28.87 -1.72
C ASN A 619 14.13 -28.31 -2.99
N ASP A 620 12.94 -28.80 -3.36
CA ASP A 620 12.20 -28.29 -4.52
C ASP A 620 11.60 -26.92 -4.22
N ASN A 621 12.36 -25.89 -4.58
CA ASN A 621 11.98 -24.49 -4.35
C ASN A 621 11.42 -23.80 -5.61
N VAL A 622 11.44 -24.46 -6.76
CA VAL A 622 11.07 -23.82 -8.04
C VAL A 622 9.56 -23.90 -8.25
N GLY A 623 8.90 -22.75 -8.29
CA GLY A 623 7.48 -22.64 -8.67
C GLY A 623 6.48 -23.14 -7.63
N THR A 624 6.90 -23.37 -6.38
CA THR A 624 5.99 -23.81 -5.30
C THR A 624 5.32 -22.62 -4.61
N LEU A 625 4.07 -22.78 -4.15
CA LEU A 625 3.34 -21.72 -3.46
C LEU A 625 4.08 -21.25 -2.20
N LYS A 626 4.74 -22.17 -1.49
CA LYS A 626 5.60 -21.87 -0.33
C LYS A 626 6.78 -20.98 -0.70
N ASN A 627 7.49 -21.28 -1.79
CA ASN A 627 8.62 -20.47 -2.19
C ASN A 627 8.18 -19.09 -2.70
N ILE A 628 7.06 -18.98 -3.41
CA ILE A 628 6.50 -17.69 -3.85
C ILE A 628 6.26 -16.77 -2.64
N GLN A 629 5.70 -17.30 -1.55
CA GLN A 629 5.47 -16.55 -0.31
C GLN A 629 6.78 -16.01 0.30
N LYS A 630 7.85 -16.80 0.30
CA LYS A 630 9.17 -16.40 0.82
C LYS A 630 9.90 -15.43 -0.11
N SER A 631 9.85 -15.70 -1.42
CA SER A 631 10.45 -14.86 -2.46
C SER A 631 9.92 -13.44 -2.40
N TYR A 632 8.60 -13.25 -2.26
CA TYR A 632 7.99 -11.91 -2.23
C TYR A 632 8.68 -10.95 -1.25
N VAL A 633 8.99 -11.41 -0.02
CA VAL A 633 9.63 -10.55 0.98
C VAL A 633 11.13 -10.38 0.76
N SER A 634 11.83 -11.46 0.44
CA SER A 634 13.29 -11.46 0.28
C SER A 634 13.73 -10.73 -0.99
N GLU A 635 13.02 -10.93 -2.11
CA GLU A 635 13.29 -10.28 -3.39
C GLU A 635 13.03 -8.77 -3.33
N ARG A 636 11.99 -8.35 -2.62
CA ARG A 636 11.70 -6.93 -2.45
C ARG A 636 12.80 -6.21 -1.68
N LEU A 637 13.30 -6.82 -0.60
CA LEU A 637 14.44 -6.29 0.15
C LEU A 637 15.74 -6.36 -0.66
N LEU A 638 15.94 -7.43 -1.44
CA LEU A 638 17.08 -7.56 -2.34
C LEU A 638 17.16 -6.40 -3.32
N GLY A 639 16.05 -6.02 -3.95
CA GLY A 639 16.02 -4.88 -4.88
C GLY A 639 16.39 -3.55 -4.21
N ILE A 640 15.95 -3.34 -2.96
CA ILE A 640 16.29 -2.16 -2.16
C ILE A 640 17.77 -2.16 -1.79
N LYS A 641 18.28 -3.26 -1.21
CA LYS A 641 19.69 -3.38 -0.83
C LYS A 641 20.61 -3.25 -2.04
N SER A 642 20.32 -3.96 -3.13
CA SER A 642 21.11 -3.92 -4.38
C SER A 642 21.17 -2.51 -4.98
N SER A 643 20.11 -1.72 -4.87
CA SER A 643 20.09 -0.33 -5.35
C SER A 643 21.12 0.56 -4.63
N PHE A 644 21.23 0.43 -3.30
CA PHE A 644 22.17 1.23 -2.52
C PHE A 644 23.58 0.64 -2.52
N LEU A 645 23.73 -0.69 -2.55
CA LEU A 645 25.03 -1.35 -2.75
C LEU A 645 25.61 -1.02 -4.12
N ARG A 646 24.76 -0.93 -5.16
CA ARG A 646 25.15 -0.41 -6.47
C ARG A 646 25.71 1.01 -6.37
N LEU A 647 24.98 1.93 -5.73
CA LEU A 647 25.46 3.31 -5.55
C LEU A 647 26.81 3.35 -4.80
N TYR A 648 26.93 2.57 -3.74
CA TYR A 648 28.17 2.44 -2.98
C TYR A 648 29.33 1.96 -3.87
N ASN A 649 29.10 0.91 -4.66
CA ASN A 649 30.08 0.37 -5.61
C ASN A 649 30.41 1.37 -6.74
N THR A 650 29.43 2.14 -7.21
CA THR A 650 29.64 3.22 -8.19
C THR A 650 30.60 4.27 -7.64
N ILE A 651 30.38 4.76 -6.42
CA ILE A 651 31.25 5.79 -5.82
C ILE A 651 32.66 5.23 -5.62
N PHE A 652 32.79 3.98 -5.16
CA PHE A 652 34.07 3.29 -5.05
C PHE A 652 34.80 3.16 -6.40
N TYR A 653 34.08 2.81 -7.48
CA TYR A 653 34.68 2.77 -8.82
C TYR A 653 35.25 4.14 -9.23
N TYR A 654 34.50 5.22 -9.03
CA TYR A 654 35.00 6.57 -9.32
C TYR A 654 36.22 6.93 -8.48
N ARG A 655 36.28 6.47 -7.22
CA ARG A 655 37.44 6.64 -6.34
C ARG A 655 38.67 5.91 -6.86
N GLN A 656 38.52 4.67 -7.32
CA GLN A 656 39.61 3.92 -7.96
C GLN A 656 40.15 4.66 -9.18
N ILE A 657 39.28 5.20 -10.02
CA ILE A 657 39.71 5.99 -11.18
C ILE A 657 40.44 7.27 -10.72
N ALA A 658 39.91 7.99 -9.75
CA ALA A 658 40.49 9.25 -9.28
C ALA A 658 41.89 9.11 -8.67
N LYS A 659 42.19 7.98 -8.01
CA LYS A 659 43.46 7.79 -7.29
C LYS A 659 44.42 6.83 -7.96
N ARG A 660 43.91 5.84 -8.71
CA ARG A 660 44.68 4.65 -9.09
C ARG A 660 44.47 4.22 -10.55
N ALA A 661 43.87 5.05 -11.42
CA ALA A 661 43.57 4.62 -12.80
C ALA A 661 44.79 4.07 -13.55
N ASN A 662 45.98 4.65 -13.35
CA ASN A 662 47.21 4.19 -14.02
C ASN A 662 47.80 2.89 -13.44
N GLU A 663 47.29 2.43 -12.29
CA GLU A 663 47.73 1.21 -11.59
C GLU A 663 46.77 0.02 -11.83
N LEU A 664 45.62 0.25 -12.47
CA LEU A 664 44.63 -0.80 -12.70
C LEU A 664 45.11 -1.75 -13.79
N GLU A 665 45.33 -3.03 -13.44
CA GLU A 665 45.78 -4.08 -14.35
C GLU A 665 44.92 -4.20 -15.61
N ALA A 666 43.60 -4.08 -15.44
CA ALA A 666 42.61 -4.11 -16.52
C ALA A 666 42.87 -3.03 -17.60
N LEU A 667 43.49 -1.91 -17.25
CA LEU A 667 43.84 -0.82 -18.17
C LEU A 667 45.22 -0.99 -18.81
N GLY A 668 46.07 -1.87 -18.31
CA GLY A 668 47.48 -1.98 -18.70
C GLY A 668 47.71 -2.37 -20.17
N ARG A 669 46.74 -3.05 -20.80
CA ARG A 669 46.83 -3.51 -22.20
C ARG A 669 46.39 -2.48 -23.25
N TYR A 670 45.71 -1.41 -22.83
CA TYR A 670 45.09 -0.46 -23.73
C TYR A 670 45.99 0.76 -23.93
N SER A 671 45.95 1.36 -25.12
CA SER A 671 46.49 2.69 -25.33
C SER A 671 45.71 3.72 -24.51
N ARG A 672 46.23 4.94 -24.39
CA ARG A 672 45.57 6.03 -23.67
C ARG A 672 44.13 6.24 -24.13
N GLU A 673 43.86 6.20 -25.44
CA GLU A 673 42.50 6.31 -25.97
C GLU A 673 41.61 5.15 -25.52
N GLY A 674 42.09 3.91 -25.61
CA GLY A 674 41.34 2.74 -25.14
C GLY A 674 41.09 2.77 -23.62
N LYS A 675 42.03 3.30 -22.83
CA LYS A 675 41.85 3.52 -21.39
C LYS A 675 40.75 4.56 -21.11
N GLU A 676 40.77 5.68 -21.84
CA GLU A 676 39.74 6.73 -21.73
C GLU A 676 38.35 6.17 -22.09
N GLU A 677 38.23 5.43 -23.21
CA GLU A 677 36.99 4.75 -23.62
C GLU A 677 36.47 3.80 -22.54
N LEU A 678 37.33 2.94 -22.00
CA LEU A 678 36.94 1.92 -21.03
C LEU A 678 36.45 2.54 -19.70
N ILE A 679 37.16 3.57 -19.23
CA ILE A 679 36.78 4.31 -18.02
C ILE A 679 35.44 5.01 -18.21
N GLU A 680 35.28 5.75 -19.30
CA GLU A 680 34.07 6.52 -19.57
C GLU A 680 32.85 5.63 -19.79
N PHE A 681 33.03 4.48 -20.43
CA PHE A 681 31.99 3.45 -20.48
C PHE A 681 31.62 2.94 -19.09
N GLY A 682 32.59 2.56 -18.26
CA GLY A 682 32.32 2.08 -16.89
C GLY A 682 31.58 3.13 -16.05
N LYS A 683 31.89 4.41 -16.24
CA LYS A 683 31.18 5.53 -15.61
C LYS A 683 29.73 5.65 -16.10
N GLN A 684 29.48 5.58 -17.40
CA GLN A 684 28.13 5.60 -17.96
C GLN A 684 27.31 4.39 -17.50
N PHE A 685 27.92 3.22 -17.54
CA PHE A 685 27.31 1.94 -17.17
C PHE A 685 26.84 1.91 -15.72
N THR A 686 27.68 2.37 -14.78
CA THR A 686 27.33 2.44 -13.36
C THR A 686 26.24 3.46 -13.07
N ILE A 687 26.26 4.61 -13.75
CA ILE A 687 25.27 5.68 -13.53
C ILE A 687 23.92 5.35 -14.15
N ASN A 688 23.87 4.91 -15.41
CA ASN A 688 22.63 4.83 -16.20
C ASN A 688 22.12 3.40 -16.43
N GLY A 689 22.95 2.37 -16.26
CA GLY A 689 22.65 1.07 -16.83
C GLY A 689 21.50 0.29 -16.20
N HIS A 690 20.66 -0.32 -17.04
CA HIS A 690 19.56 -1.21 -16.61
C HIS A 690 19.85 -2.69 -16.89
N SER A 691 19.01 -3.60 -16.41
CA SER A 691 19.21 -5.04 -16.63
C SER A 691 19.25 -5.45 -18.10
N SER A 692 18.44 -4.84 -18.97
CA SER A 692 18.43 -5.06 -20.44
C SER A 692 19.77 -4.72 -21.10
N ASP A 693 20.38 -3.70 -20.56
CA ASP A 693 21.64 -3.10 -20.95
C ASP A 693 22.81 -4.03 -20.59
N PHE A 694 22.78 -4.64 -19.39
CA PHE A 694 23.68 -5.73 -19.04
C PHE A 694 23.51 -6.96 -19.95
N ALA A 695 22.28 -7.31 -20.31
CA ALA A 695 21.99 -8.43 -21.21
C ALA A 695 22.50 -8.17 -22.65
N ASN A 696 22.41 -6.92 -23.10
CA ASN A 696 22.98 -6.46 -24.36
C ASN A 696 24.49 -6.21 -24.32
N LYS A 697 25.12 -6.41 -23.15
CA LYS A 697 26.53 -6.10 -22.88
C LYS A 697 26.88 -4.62 -23.14
N PHE A 698 25.87 -3.76 -23.07
CA PHE A 698 25.80 -2.34 -23.41
C PHE A 698 26.43 -2.00 -24.77
N TYR A 699 25.75 -1.19 -25.56
CA TYR A 699 26.25 -0.77 -26.86
C TYR A 699 27.12 0.48 -26.69
N MET A 700 28.40 0.42 -27.10
CA MET A 700 29.25 1.62 -27.21
C MET A 700 29.98 1.62 -28.53
N HIS A 701 29.80 2.71 -29.29
CA HIS A 701 30.59 3.00 -30.46
C HIS A 701 31.98 3.48 -30.03
N ARG A 702 33.01 2.84 -30.59
CA ARG A 702 34.42 3.05 -30.25
C ARG A 702 35.25 3.32 -31.49
N ASN A 703 36.42 3.90 -31.31
CA ASN A 703 37.35 4.08 -32.40
C ASN A 703 37.95 2.70 -32.79
N PRO A 704 37.74 2.19 -34.02
CA PRO A 704 38.32 0.92 -34.46
C PRO A 704 39.85 0.98 -34.59
N HIS A 705 40.41 2.19 -34.65
CA HIS A 705 41.84 2.47 -34.80
C HIS A 705 42.30 3.44 -33.70
N PRO A 706 42.38 2.98 -32.43
CA PRO A 706 42.77 3.84 -31.32
C PRO A 706 44.21 4.34 -31.50
N SER A 707 44.50 5.52 -30.97
CA SER A 707 45.81 6.14 -30.96
C SER A 707 46.89 5.22 -30.38
N PHE A 708 48.11 5.29 -30.92
CA PHE A 708 49.30 4.60 -30.41
C PHE A 708 49.87 5.25 -29.13
N ASP A 709 49.28 6.33 -28.64
CA ASP A 709 49.71 7.03 -27.43
C ASP A 709 49.53 6.14 -26.19
N ASN A 710 50.63 5.74 -25.56
CA ASN A 710 50.63 4.92 -24.33
C ASN A 710 50.92 5.74 -23.06
N SER A 711 50.87 7.07 -23.15
CA SER A 711 51.10 7.94 -21.99
C SER A 711 50.11 7.65 -20.85
N PRO A 712 50.53 7.88 -19.58
CA PRO A 712 49.61 7.76 -18.45
C PRO A 712 48.43 8.72 -18.59
N LEU A 713 47.29 8.32 -18.02
CA LEU A 713 46.11 9.16 -17.93
C LEU A 713 46.39 10.36 -17.05
N GLU A 714 45.91 11.52 -17.50
CA GLU A 714 45.88 12.74 -16.70
C GLU A 714 44.57 12.80 -15.91
N ILE A 715 44.67 12.97 -14.60
CA ILE A 715 43.53 13.03 -13.69
C ILE A 715 43.57 14.36 -12.96
N LYS A 716 42.47 15.11 -13.03
CA LYS A 716 42.30 16.39 -12.35
C LYS A 716 40.93 16.47 -11.70
N ASP A 717 40.88 16.88 -10.45
CA ASP A 717 39.65 16.99 -9.66
C ASP A 717 38.79 15.70 -9.68
N GLY A 718 39.45 14.54 -9.65
CA GLY A 718 38.81 13.22 -9.69
C GLY A 718 38.28 12.80 -11.06
N LYS A 719 38.51 13.60 -12.11
CA LYS A 719 38.08 13.36 -13.48
C LYS A 719 39.27 13.03 -14.38
N VAL A 720 39.08 12.09 -15.30
CA VAL A 720 40.04 11.81 -16.38
C VAL A 720 39.94 12.92 -17.43
N ILE A 721 41.06 13.55 -17.73
CA ILE A 721 41.14 14.57 -18.79
C ILE A 721 41.33 13.84 -20.13
N ASN A 722 40.21 13.64 -20.81
CA ASN A 722 40.15 12.93 -22.07
C ASN A 722 40.91 13.67 -23.19
N LYS A 723 41.99 13.06 -23.65
CA LYS A 723 42.77 13.58 -24.77
C LYS A 723 42.17 13.16 -26.11
N TYR A 724 41.60 11.97 -26.20
CA TYR A 724 41.09 11.38 -27.45
C TYR A 724 39.59 11.05 -27.39
N TYR A 725 39.09 10.55 -26.25
CA TYR A 725 37.70 10.14 -26.13
C TYR A 725 36.72 11.28 -26.50
N GLY A 726 35.77 10.98 -27.41
CA GLY A 726 34.77 11.91 -27.91
C GLY A 726 35.23 12.86 -29.03
N LYS A 727 36.47 12.73 -29.53
CA LYS A 727 37.02 13.59 -30.61
C LYS A 727 37.03 12.92 -31.99
N THR A 728 36.84 11.61 -32.04
CA THR A 728 36.80 10.81 -33.28
C THR A 728 35.39 10.77 -33.87
N LYS A 729 35.25 10.95 -35.19
CA LYS A 729 33.94 11.01 -35.88
C LYS A 729 33.41 9.64 -36.33
N GLU A 730 34.30 8.69 -36.63
CA GLU A 730 33.94 7.34 -37.09
C GLU A 730 34.03 6.35 -35.93
N LEU A 731 32.93 6.21 -35.20
CA LEU A 731 32.83 5.27 -34.08
C LEU A 731 31.97 4.06 -34.50
N VAL A 732 32.43 2.85 -34.21
CA VAL A 732 31.75 1.60 -34.58
C VAL A 732 31.59 0.69 -33.36
N ASP A 733 30.58 -0.20 -33.37
CA ASP A 733 30.55 -1.29 -32.40
C ASP A 733 31.55 -2.37 -32.81
N ILE A 734 32.34 -2.86 -31.85
CA ILE A 734 33.39 -3.85 -32.08
C ILE A 734 33.01 -5.14 -31.33
N PRO A 735 32.04 -5.94 -31.82
CA PRO A 735 31.49 -7.08 -31.10
C PRO A 735 32.47 -8.25 -30.92
N ASN A 736 33.55 -8.27 -31.69
CA ASN A 736 34.59 -9.30 -31.61
C ASN A 736 35.63 -9.04 -30.52
N GLU A 737 35.65 -7.84 -29.92
CA GLU A 737 36.61 -7.49 -28.88
C GLU A 737 36.18 -8.07 -27.53
N LYS A 738 36.68 -9.26 -27.25
CA LYS A 738 36.36 -10.02 -26.04
C LYS A 738 36.63 -9.25 -24.74
N PHE A 739 37.77 -8.56 -24.66
CA PHE A 739 38.30 -8.08 -23.39
C PHE A 739 37.68 -6.78 -22.90
N PHE A 740 37.14 -5.95 -23.79
CA PHE A 740 36.62 -4.63 -23.42
C PHE A 740 35.56 -4.71 -22.29
N TYR A 741 34.43 -5.39 -22.54
CA TYR A 741 33.39 -5.57 -21.52
C TYR A 741 33.86 -6.40 -20.32
N GLN A 742 34.73 -7.39 -20.54
CA GLN A 742 35.28 -8.22 -19.46
C GLN A 742 36.07 -7.37 -18.47
N ASP A 743 36.96 -6.53 -18.97
CA ASP A 743 37.83 -5.68 -18.17
C ASP A 743 37.04 -4.57 -17.45
N ILE A 744 35.96 -4.06 -18.05
CA ILE A 744 35.00 -3.16 -17.37
C ILE A 744 34.36 -3.83 -16.16
N MET A 745 33.80 -5.04 -16.34
CA MET A 745 33.17 -5.77 -15.23
C MET A 745 34.18 -6.12 -14.14
N ARG A 746 35.42 -6.44 -14.52
CA ARG A 746 36.54 -6.68 -13.58
C ARG A 746 36.86 -5.45 -12.75
N MET A 747 37.01 -4.29 -13.39
CA MET A 747 37.27 -3.02 -12.70
C MET A 747 36.13 -2.64 -11.77
N LEU A 748 34.89 -2.89 -12.18
CA LEU A 748 33.70 -2.53 -11.39
C LEU A 748 33.46 -3.43 -10.20
N TYR A 749 33.64 -4.75 -10.35
CA TYR A 749 33.13 -5.72 -9.38
C TYR A 749 34.19 -6.71 -8.87
N GLU A 750 35.28 -6.97 -9.61
CA GLU A 750 36.34 -7.91 -9.20
C GLU A 750 37.52 -7.23 -8.48
N ALA A 751 37.75 -5.94 -8.73
CA ALA A 751 38.85 -5.19 -8.10
C ALA A 751 38.70 -5.08 -6.57
N PRO A 752 39.71 -5.41 -5.74
CA PRO A 752 39.57 -5.36 -4.29
C PRO A 752 39.22 -3.95 -3.79
N LEU A 753 38.43 -3.86 -2.72
CA LEU A 753 38.17 -2.58 -2.03
C LEU A 753 39.49 -2.00 -1.51
N ASP A 754 39.63 -0.67 -1.53
CA ASP A 754 40.73 -0.01 -0.82
C ASP A 754 40.52 -0.11 0.70
N LYS A 755 41.61 0.02 1.47
CA LYS A 755 41.61 -0.20 2.92
C LYS A 755 40.61 0.70 3.64
N GLU A 756 40.49 1.96 3.21
CA GLU A 756 39.57 2.93 3.81
C GLU A 756 38.12 2.53 3.57
N THR A 757 37.77 2.19 2.32
CA THR A 757 36.42 1.77 1.95
C THR A 757 36.03 0.46 2.62
N GLU A 758 36.97 -0.49 2.70
CA GLU A 758 36.77 -1.75 3.40
C GLU A 758 36.52 -1.54 4.90
N ALA A 759 37.31 -0.68 5.56
CA ALA A 759 37.14 -0.35 6.97
C ALA A 759 35.79 0.33 7.26
N ILE A 760 35.33 1.22 6.38
CA ILE A 760 34.01 1.86 6.50
C ILE A 760 32.89 0.82 6.35
N ALA A 761 32.98 -0.06 5.35
CA ALA A 761 31.99 -1.10 5.14
C ALA A 761 31.92 -2.09 6.32
N ASP A 762 33.08 -2.40 6.92
CA ASP A 762 33.21 -3.28 8.08
C ASP A 762 32.61 -2.64 9.35
N LYS A 763 32.92 -1.35 9.59
CA LYS A 763 32.34 -0.56 10.70
C LYS A 763 30.81 -0.59 10.73
N HIS A 764 30.17 -0.58 9.56
CA HIS A 764 28.70 -0.61 9.44
C HIS A 764 28.13 -2.01 9.18
N LEU A 765 28.96 -3.06 9.23
CA LEU A 765 28.58 -4.47 9.04
C LEU A 765 27.97 -4.77 7.67
N ILE A 766 28.31 -3.99 6.63
CA ILE A 766 27.81 -4.20 5.25
C ILE A 766 28.86 -4.81 4.32
N LYS A 767 30.09 -5.02 4.80
CA LYS A 767 31.21 -5.54 4.00
C LYS A 767 30.89 -6.88 3.33
N GLU A 768 30.39 -7.84 4.10
CA GLU A 768 30.07 -9.18 3.57
C GLU A 768 28.97 -9.10 2.51
N GLU A 769 27.89 -8.36 2.78
CA GLU A 769 26.80 -8.16 1.83
C GLU A 769 27.27 -7.48 0.54
N LEU A 770 28.17 -6.49 0.64
CA LEU A 770 28.75 -5.81 -0.51
C LEU A 770 29.62 -6.73 -1.36
N ILE A 771 30.48 -7.55 -0.74
CA ILE A 771 31.33 -8.50 -1.47
C ILE A 771 30.48 -9.55 -2.16
N ASN A 772 29.48 -10.11 -1.46
CA ASN A 772 28.56 -11.08 -2.04
C ASN A 772 27.74 -10.49 -3.18
N TYR A 773 27.25 -9.25 -3.02
CA TYR A 773 26.59 -8.50 -4.09
C TYR A 773 27.48 -8.41 -5.35
N ARG A 774 28.74 -8.01 -5.19
CA ARG A 774 29.68 -7.89 -6.31
C ARG A 774 29.93 -9.24 -6.99
N ASN A 775 30.10 -10.32 -6.23
CA ASN A 775 30.25 -11.67 -6.76
C ASN A 775 29.00 -12.13 -7.53
N LEU A 776 27.80 -11.89 -6.99
CA LEU A 776 26.54 -12.20 -7.67
C LEU A 776 26.38 -11.46 -8.99
N ILE A 777 26.80 -10.19 -9.07
CA ILE A 777 26.79 -9.45 -10.34
C ILE A 777 27.74 -10.12 -11.35
N LEU A 778 28.96 -10.47 -10.93
CA LEU A 778 29.93 -11.14 -11.82
C LEU A 778 29.39 -12.49 -12.32
N ASP A 779 28.83 -13.30 -11.44
CA ASP A 779 28.39 -14.67 -11.74
C ASP A 779 27.06 -14.72 -12.47
N LYS A 780 26.07 -13.93 -12.04
CA LYS A 780 24.71 -13.99 -12.58
C LYS A 780 24.53 -13.10 -13.80
N ILE A 781 25.17 -11.93 -13.83
CA ILE A 781 25.04 -10.96 -14.92
C ILE A 781 26.25 -11.02 -15.85
N GLY A 782 27.47 -11.08 -15.32
CA GLY A 782 28.68 -11.26 -16.11
C GLY A 782 28.73 -12.58 -16.88
N GLY A 783 28.04 -13.63 -16.39
CA GLY A 783 27.85 -14.92 -17.07
C GLY A 783 26.73 -14.96 -18.12
N GLU A 784 26.00 -13.86 -18.32
CA GLU A 784 24.87 -13.83 -19.26
C GLU A 784 25.32 -13.94 -20.72
N LYS A 785 24.68 -14.84 -21.49
CA LYS A 785 24.96 -15.05 -22.91
C LYS A 785 24.23 -14.02 -23.77
N ASN A 786 24.98 -13.36 -24.64
CA ASN A 786 24.44 -12.52 -25.71
C ASN A 786 24.82 -13.16 -27.05
N PHE A 787 23.85 -13.36 -27.95
CA PHE A 787 24.10 -14.04 -29.23
C PHE A 787 24.96 -13.20 -30.19
N ALA A 788 24.84 -11.88 -30.16
CA ALA A 788 25.62 -10.96 -30.98
C ALA A 788 27.03 -10.73 -30.40
N LYS A 789 27.20 -10.90 -29.09
CA LYS A 789 28.47 -10.71 -28.35
C LYS A 789 28.84 -11.92 -27.48
N PRO A 790 28.99 -13.13 -28.06
CA PRO A 790 29.12 -14.37 -27.28
C PRO A 790 30.42 -14.45 -26.47
N ARG A 791 31.46 -13.72 -26.89
CA ARG A 791 32.76 -13.68 -26.20
C ARG A 791 32.80 -12.71 -25.01
N HIS A 792 31.81 -11.84 -24.85
CA HIS A 792 31.79 -10.82 -23.78
C HIS A 792 31.41 -11.37 -22.39
N ARG A 793 31.29 -12.70 -22.23
CA ARG A 793 31.00 -13.30 -20.92
C ARG A 793 32.25 -13.34 -20.07
N ILE A 794 32.11 -13.04 -18.78
CA ILE A 794 33.24 -12.98 -17.82
C ILE A 794 33.27 -14.21 -16.90
N ARG A 795 32.13 -14.90 -16.78
CA ARG A 795 31.91 -16.12 -15.99
C ARG A 795 31.23 -17.20 -16.87
N PRO A 796 31.18 -18.46 -16.41
CA PRO A 796 30.39 -19.51 -17.07
C PRO A 796 28.93 -19.09 -17.29
N GLU A 797 28.27 -19.76 -18.23
CA GLU A 797 26.89 -19.43 -18.60
C GLU A 797 25.94 -19.57 -17.41
N SER A 798 25.24 -18.48 -17.08
CA SER A 798 24.31 -18.45 -15.97
C SER A 798 22.86 -18.52 -16.46
N LYS A 799 22.12 -19.55 -16.03
CA LYS A 799 20.67 -19.74 -16.32
C LYS A 799 19.77 -18.91 -15.37
N THR A 800 20.20 -17.71 -15.01
CA THR A 800 19.46 -16.88 -14.05
C THR A 800 18.25 -16.21 -14.70
N GLY A 801 17.10 -16.26 -14.04
CA GLY A 801 15.87 -15.59 -14.50
C GLY A 801 16.01 -14.07 -14.56
N SER A 802 15.24 -13.43 -15.45
CA SER A 802 15.30 -11.98 -15.68
C SER A 802 14.92 -11.16 -14.45
N GLU A 803 14.03 -11.67 -13.60
CA GLU A 803 13.60 -11.01 -12.36
C GLU A 803 14.76 -10.86 -11.37
N LEU A 804 15.47 -11.95 -11.07
CA LEU A 804 16.63 -11.88 -10.19
C LEU A 804 17.73 -10.95 -10.75
N LYS A 805 17.96 -10.96 -12.07
CA LYS A 805 18.89 -10.01 -12.72
C LYS A 805 18.45 -8.56 -12.53
N PHE A 806 17.17 -8.28 -12.67
CA PHE A 806 16.60 -6.95 -12.43
C PHE A 806 16.79 -6.51 -10.96
N LEU A 807 16.51 -7.41 -10.00
CA LEU A 807 16.68 -7.13 -8.58
C LEU A 807 18.15 -6.87 -8.21
N LEU A 808 19.08 -7.69 -8.72
CA LEU A 808 20.53 -7.51 -8.49
C LEU A 808 21.05 -6.23 -9.16
N THR A 809 20.57 -5.88 -10.35
CA THR A 809 20.96 -4.62 -11.01
C THR A 809 20.51 -3.41 -10.20
N GLY A 810 19.39 -3.53 -9.49
CA GLY A 810 18.78 -2.43 -8.73
C GLY A 810 18.38 -1.25 -9.63
N ILE A 811 17.97 -0.15 -9.01
CA ILE A 811 17.71 1.09 -9.74
C ILE A 811 19.03 1.68 -10.27
N ALA A 812 18.99 2.29 -11.46
CA ALA A 812 20.09 3.10 -11.96
C ALA A 812 20.31 4.33 -11.08
N THR A 813 21.57 4.78 -10.97
CA THR A 813 21.94 5.89 -10.07
C THR A 813 21.29 7.19 -10.52
N ASP A 814 21.32 7.50 -11.81
CA ASP A 814 20.63 8.69 -12.36
C ASP A 814 19.13 8.68 -12.07
N GLU A 815 18.47 7.54 -12.21
CA GLU A 815 17.04 7.37 -11.97
C GLU A 815 16.68 7.51 -10.48
N LEU A 816 17.54 7.02 -9.59
CA LEU A 816 17.41 7.20 -8.14
C LEU A 816 17.42 8.69 -7.77
N PHE A 817 18.42 9.43 -8.26
CA PHE A 817 18.54 10.86 -8.01
C PHE A 817 17.47 11.69 -8.72
N TYR A 818 17.05 11.27 -9.90
CA TYR A 818 15.94 11.87 -10.63
C TYR A 818 14.64 11.80 -9.82
N LYS A 819 14.28 10.60 -9.34
CA LYS A 819 13.08 10.39 -8.51
C LYS A 819 13.17 11.15 -7.18
N ALA A 820 14.34 11.13 -6.53
CA ALA A 820 14.57 11.89 -5.30
C ALA A 820 14.43 13.41 -5.53
N GLY A 821 15.02 13.93 -6.60
CA GLY A 821 14.98 15.34 -6.97
C GLY A 821 13.57 15.81 -7.33
N GLN A 822 12.80 14.99 -8.06
CA GLN A 822 11.40 15.28 -8.39
C GLN A 822 10.53 15.39 -7.14
N GLN A 823 10.72 14.48 -6.17
CA GLN A 823 10.00 14.53 -4.90
C GLN A 823 10.35 15.80 -4.11
N ALA A 824 11.65 16.12 -3.97
CA ALA A 824 12.11 17.30 -3.23
C ALA A 824 11.63 18.61 -3.87
N TYR A 825 11.68 18.72 -5.20
CA TYR A 825 11.20 19.90 -5.90
C TYR A 825 9.69 20.12 -5.72
N ASN A 826 8.89 19.05 -5.81
CA ASN A 826 7.44 19.15 -5.63
C ASN A 826 7.09 19.67 -4.23
N THR A 827 7.75 19.17 -3.18
CA THR A 827 7.58 19.68 -1.81
C THR A 827 7.96 21.17 -1.70
N ASN A 828 9.09 21.57 -2.28
CA ASN A 828 9.56 22.96 -2.22
C ASN A 828 8.67 23.94 -3.02
N LYS A 829 8.19 23.53 -4.20
CA LYS A 829 7.26 24.33 -5.01
C LYS A 829 5.96 24.57 -4.26
N TRP A 830 5.46 23.54 -3.59
CA TRP A 830 4.26 23.64 -2.77
C TRP A 830 4.47 24.58 -1.58
N LEU A 831 5.57 24.43 -0.83
CA LEU A 831 5.95 25.33 0.25
C LEU A 831 6.10 26.79 -0.22
N LYS A 832 6.74 27.02 -1.38
CA LYS A 832 6.91 28.37 -1.94
C LYS A 832 5.58 28.98 -2.35
N MET A 833 4.70 28.21 -2.99
CA MET A 833 3.39 28.69 -3.43
C MET A 833 2.51 29.08 -2.24
N PHE A 834 2.32 28.17 -1.28
CA PHE A 834 1.52 28.45 -0.09
C PHE A 834 2.17 29.50 0.82
N GLY A 835 3.49 29.47 0.97
CA GLY A 835 4.24 30.50 1.71
C GLY A 835 4.09 31.89 1.08
N THR A 836 4.15 32.00 -0.25
CA THR A 836 3.96 33.28 -0.97
C THR A 836 2.53 33.79 -0.80
N ILE A 837 1.53 32.93 -1.00
CA ILE A 837 0.12 33.30 -0.80
C ILE A 837 -0.08 33.77 0.65
N GLY A 838 0.43 33.03 1.63
CA GLY A 838 0.34 33.40 3.04
C GLY A 838 1.01 34.75 3.35
N ALA A 839 2.19 35.00 2.80
CA ALA A 839 2.91 36.26 2.98
C ALA A 839 2.19 37.45 2.32
N VAL A 840 1.65 37.28 1.11
CA VAL A 840 0.86 38.30 0.42
C VAL A 840 -0.43 38.59 1.19
N THR A 841 -1.17 37.55 1.61
CA THR A 841 -2.38 37.71 2.42
C THR A 841 -2.06 38.44 3.72
N LEU A 842 -0.96 38.10 4.41
CA LEU A 842 -0.53 38.79 5.62
C LEU A 842 -0.21 40.26 5.34
N GLY A 843 0.56 40.53 4.27
CA GLY A 843 0.92 41.88 3.86
C GLY A 843 -0.29 42.76 3.55
N VAL A 844 -1.24 42.26 2.74
CA VAL A 844 -2.51 42.95 2.43
C VAL A 844 -3.33 43.17 3.70
N THR A 845 -3.39 42.18 4.58
CA THR A 845 -4.12 42.27 5.86
C THR A 845 -3.53 43.36 6.75
N VAL A 846 -2.20 43.41 6.91
CA VAL A 846 -1.51 44.45 7.69
C VAL A 846 -1.67 45.83 7.04
N LEU A 847 -1.53 45.93 5.70
CA LEU A 847 -1.71 47.18 4.97
C LEU A 847 -3.12 47.76 5.13
N ALA A 848 -4.15 46.91 5.09
CA ALA A 848 -5.53 47.34 5.30
C ALA A 848 -5.73 48.06 6.65
N GLN A 849 -4.97 47.66 7.68
CA GLN A 849 -5.08 48.27 9.00
C GLN A 849 -4.65 49.74 9.05
N PHE A 850 -3.75 50.18 8.18
CA PHE A 850 -3.35 51.60 8.11
C PHE A 850 -4.48 52.52 7.63
N PHE A 851 -5.53 51.95 7.03
CA PHE A 851 -6.71 52.69 6.59
C PHE A 851 -7.86 52.68 7.62
N PHE A 852 -7.69 51.99 8.74
CA PHE A 852 -8.73 51.86 9.78
C PHE A 852 -8.79 53.08 10.68
N GLY A 853 -9.98 53.34 11.24
CA GLY A 853 -10.20 54.43 12.19
C GLY A 853 -10.27 55.84 11.58
N LYS A 854 -10.22 56.01 10.25
CA LYS A 854 -10.46 57.33 9.61
C LYS A 854 -11.91 57.77 9.86
N THR A 855 -12.10 58.91 10.51
CA THR A 855 -13.38 59.60 10.71
C THR A 855 -13.38 60.88 9.89
N LYS A 856 -14.56 61.32 9.40
CA LYS A 856 -14.67 62.68 8.86
C LYS A 856 -14.31 63.65 10.00
N SER A 857 -13.50 64.66 9.72
CA SER A 857 -13.26 65.75 10.68
C SER A 857 -14.62 66.28 11.12
N PRO A 858 -14.85 66.50 12.43
CA PRO A 858 -16.10 67.10 12.87
C PRO A 858 -16.28 68.42 12.11
N GLU A 859 -17.45 68.60 11.48
CA GLU A 859 -17.80 69.91 10.94
C GLU A 859 -17.67 70.91 12.09
N LYS A 860 -16.77 71.89 11.92
CA LYS A 860 -16.77 73.06 12.79
C LYS A 860 -18.16 73.66 12.63
N LYS A 861 -19.03 73.47 13.62
CA LYS A 861 -20.23 74.30 13.76
C LYS A 861 -19.68 75.72 13.86
N GLY A 862 -19.91 76.51 12.80
CA GLY A 862 -19.64 77.94 12.83
C GLY A 862 -20.49 78.57 13.91
N ASN A 863 -19.81 79.34 14.78
CA ASN A 863 -20.27 80.25 15.83
C ASN A 863 -21.59 79.94 16.54
#